data_AF-A0A8S1MDA4-F1
#
_entry.id   AF-A0A8S1MDA4-F1
#
_cell.length_a   1.000
_cell.length_b   1.000
_cell.length_c   1.000
_cell.angle_alpha   90.00
_cell.angle_beta   90.00
_cell.angle_gamma   90.00
#
_symmetry.space_group_name_H-M   'P 1'
#
loop_
_entity.id
_entity.type
_entity.pdbx_description
1 polymer ?
#
loop_
_entity_poly.entity_id
_entity_poly.type
_entity_poly.pdbx_seq_one_letter_code
_entity_poly.pdbx_strand_id
1 'polypeptide(L)'
;MIIITIQVNWNLYQNQALVLQSLNRFEEALQYYDYAIQKNPEDFNAYNNKADALQKLNRFEEALQYYDYAIQKNPEDFNAFNNKADALQKLNRFEEALQYYDYAIQKNPEDFNAFNNKADALQKLNRFEEALQYYDYAIQKNPEDFNAFNNKADALQKLNRFEEALQYYDYAIQKNPEDFNAFNNKADALQKLNRFEEALQYYDYAIQKNPEDFNAFNNKADALQKLNRFEEALQYYDYAIQKNPEDFNAFNNKADALQKLNRFEEALQYYDYAIQKNPEDFNAFNNKADALQKLNRFEEALQYYDYAIQKNPKNAQIYNNKACTLEDLNRFEEALTEYDFAIQRNPENYHVFFNKALTLQNLNRFEEALQYFDYSIQKNPKDYKAFLNKVQIDLKKLKNIMIMLKILKIILKKVKLLDLYKIAKVQESINHYLKVFKKNDYSIEKNTEDYKAYLNKAMILQNLIGFEVALQQFDNDIQNNPDNICLNNKAMMLQKQNEEALKYYDYENQNNSEDSLLYYGKDKLNRFEEAKQYDFAIQKNPEVSHNEVHTLIKLNKFEKALEIFDNSIQSKAENSYLYNNKAKILFNLNRFEEALQYFDKAIQINPENPYFYYNKAMILLNLNRSEDALEYFDKAIKINPEDSCFYNKKASTLEDLNRFEEALTEYDFAIQKNPEDYMTFFNKANLLQKLKKYEEALKYYEIAINRNPNIPHFYTAKGDLLLNMNRHEEAIQSYEYAINRNPDELHFQSEKGIFFHLSQRLQC
;
A
#
# COMPACT_ATOMS: atom_id res chain seq x y z
N MET A 1 26.43 -80.30 53.55
CA MET A 1 25.96 -79.01 54.08
C MET A 1 26.78 -77.91 53.42
N ILE A 2 26.64 -77.61 52.13
CA ILE A 2 25.57 -76.80 51.50
C ILE A 2 25.04 -75.71 52.43
N ILE A 3 25.81 -74.63 52.53
CA ILE A 3 25.32 -73.28 52.85
C ILE A 3 25.45 -72.49 51.55
N ILE A 4 24.63 -72.86 50.58
CA ILE A 4 24.31 -72.05 49.39
C ILE A 4 22.78 -72.08 49.34
N THR A 5 22.16 -71.25 50.17
CA THR A 5 20.74 -70.98 50.06
C THR A 5 20.48 -69.59 50.62
N ILE A 6 19.96 -68.73 49.74
CA ILE A 6 19.28 -67.46 50.04
C ILE A 6 20.22 -66.26 50.31
N GLN A 7 21.07 -65.92 49.34
CA GLN A 7 21.29 -64.51 48.99
C GLN A 7 20.47 -64.26 47.73
N VAL A 8 19.45 -63.43 47.89
CA VAL A 8 18.22 -63.41 47.12
C VAL A 8 18.45 -62.97 45.67
N ASN A 9 17.74 -63.65 44.76
CA ASN A 9 17.79 -63.55 43.29
C ASN A 9 17.31 -62.19 42.71
N TRP A 10 17.31 -61.11 43.50
CA TRP A 10 16.76 -59.80 43.09
C TRP A 10 17.63 -59.10 42.05
N ASN A 11 18.96 -59.20 42.16
CA ASN A 11 19.91 -58.73 41.13
C ASN A 11 19.64 -59.38 39.76
N LEU A 12 19.19 -60.64 39.74
CA LEU A 12 18.83 -61.31 38.48
C LEU A 12 17.58 -60.68 37.87
N TYR A 13 16.55 -60.41 38.67
CA TYR A 13 15.32 -59.77 38.18
C TYR A 13 15.59 -58.34 37.70
N GLN A 14 16.44 -57.58 38.40
CA GLN A 14 16.85 -56.24 37.98
C GLN A 14 17.64 -56.27 36.66
N ASN A 15 18.60 -57.19 36.52
CA ASN A 15 19.34 -57.36 35.27
C ASN A 15 18.45 -57.83 34.11
N GLN A 16 17.48 -58.72 34.37
CA GLN A 16 16.48 -59.13 33.38
C GLN A 16 15.60 -57.95 32.94
N ALA A 17 15.17 -57.10 33.88
CA ALA A 17 14.42 -55.90 33.58
C ALA A 17 15.22 -54.89 32.75
N LEU A 18 16.50 -54.67 33.08
CA LEU A 18 17.42 -53.81 32.30
C LEU A 18 17.63 -54.35 30.87
N VAL A 19 17.77 -55.67 30.70
CA VAL A 19 17.86 -56.29 29.37
C VAL A 19 16.55 -56.13 28.60
N LEU A 20 15.40 -56.23 29.25
CA LEU A 20 14.12 -55.99 28.59
C LEU A 20 13.94 -54.52 28.19
N GLN A 21 14.40 -53.58 29.02
CA GLN A 21 14.44 -52.16 28.67
C GLN A 21 15.34 -51.89 27.46
N SER A 22 16.53 -52.50 27.38
CA SER A 22 17.41 -52.31 26.22
C SER A 22 16.84 -52.92 24.93
N LEU A 23 15.90 -53.85 25.04
CA LEU A 23 15.10 -54.39 23.95
C LEU A 23 13.79 -53.63 23.70
N ASN A 24 13.57 -52.47 24.34
CA ASN A 24 12.35 -51.65 24.29
C ASN A 24 11.06 -52.38 24.74
N ARG A 25 11.17 -53.44 25.55
CA ARG A 25 10.05 -54.21 26.12
C ARG A 25 9.70 -53.69 27.51
N PHE A 26 9.31 -52.42 27.58
CA PHE A 26 9.14 -51.69 28.85
C PHE A 26 8.07 -52.30 29.77
N GLU A 27 6.92 -52.73 29.23
CA GLU A 27 5.85 -53.29 30.08
C GLU A 27 6.21 -54.63 30.72
N GLU A 28 7.01 -55.44 30.04
CA GLU A 28 7.52 -56.66 30.64
C GLU A 28 8.60 -56.34 31.67
N ALA A 29 9.46 -55.35 31.39
CA ALA A 29 10.46 -54.88 32.36
C ALA A 29 9.81 -54.40 33.68
N LEU A 30 8.65 -53.74 33.63
CA LEU A 30 7.93 -53.32 34.84
C LEU A 30 7.60 -54.49 35.77
N GLN A 31 7.19 -55.64 35.23
CA GLN A 31 6.89 -56.83 36.03
C GLN A 31 8.13 -57.37 36.75
N TYR A 32 9.28 -57.37 36.08
CA TYR A 32 10.54 -57.79 36.68
C TYR A 32 11.06 -56.79 37.71
N TYR A 33 10.83 -55.49 37.50
CA TYR A 33 11.09 -54.48 38.53
C TYR A 33 10.19 -54.66 39.76
N ASP A 34 8.91 -55.00 39.57
CA ASP A 34 7.99 -55.34 40.67
C ASP A 34 8.48 -56.54 41.48
N TYR A 35 8.96 -57.60 40.81
CA TYR A 35 9.56 -58.74 41.49
C TYR A 35 10.86 -58.36 42.23
N ALA A 36 11.71 -57.52 41.63
CA ALA A 36 12.93 -57.03 42.27
C ALA A 36 12.61 -56.23 43.55
N ILE A 37 11.67 -55.28 43.47
CA ILE A 37 11.21 -54.45 44.59
C ILE A 37 10.56 -55.32 45.68
N GLN A 38 9.72 -56.29 45.32
CA GLN A 38 9.09 -57.19 46.31
C GLN A 38 10.13 -58.01 47.08
N LYS A 39 11.23 -58.41 46.42
CA LYS A 39 12.30 -59.21 47.03
C LYS A 39 13.31 -58.36 47.80
N ASN A 40 13.49 -57.11 47.41
CA ASN A 40 14.31 -56.14 48.13
C ASN A 40 13.67 -54.73 48.12
N PRO A 41 12.79 -54.42 49.09
CA PRO A 41 12.13 -53.12 49.17
C PRO A 41 13.05 -51.93 49.49
N GLU A 42 14.33 -52.17 49.80
CA GLU A 42 15.33 -51.12 50.06
C GLU A 42 16.18 -50.80 48.82
N ASP A 43 16.00 -51.51 47.70
CA ASP A 43 16.76 -51.27 46.47
C ASP A 43 16.22 -50.05 45.70
N PHE A 44 16.74 -48.87 46.03
CA PHE A 44 16.38 -47.62 45.36
C PHE A 44 16.63 -47.65 43.84
N ASN A 45 17.62 -48.41 43.34
CA ASN A 45 17.88 -48.51 41.89
C ASN A 45 16.74 -49.20 41.16
N ALA A 46 16.10 -50.20 41.77
CA ALA A 46 14.92 -50.85 41.19
C ALA A 46 13.73 -49.89 41.09
N TYR A 47 13.53 -49.03 42.10
CA TYR A 47 12.51 -47.97 42.05
C TYR A 47 12.81 -46.94 40.94
N ASN A 48 14.05 -46.43 40.88
CA ASN A 48 14.48 -45.45 39.87
C ASN A 48 14.36 -46.00 38.44
N ASN A 49 14.83 -47.23 38.20
CA ASN A 49 14.76 -47.84 36.86
C ASN A 49 13.33 -48.22 36.46
N LYS A 50 12.48 -48.59 37.42
CA LYS A 50 11.04 -48.78 37.17
C LYS A 50 10.37 -47.47 36.75
N ALA A 51 10.70 -46.38 37.44
CA ALA A 51 10.20 -45.06 37.10
C ALA A 51 10.65 -44.62 35.69
N ASP A 52 11.91 -44.88 35.32
CA ASP A 52 12.41 -44.63 33.95
C ASP A 52 11.66 -45.48 32.90
N ALA A 53 11.41 -46.77 33.17
CA ALA A 53 10.58 -47.61 32.30
C ALA A 53 9.15 -47.04 32.12
N LEU A 54 8.52 -46.57 33.20
CA LEU A 54 7.21 -45.92 33.16
C LEU A 54 7.25 -44.62 32.35
N GLN A 55 8.33 -43.85 32.47
CA GLN A 55 8.55 -42.63 31.69
C GLN A 55 8.68 -42.93 30.19
N LYS A 56 9.38 -44.00 29.80
CA LYS A 56 9.44 -44.47 28.39
C LYS A 56 8.07 -44.92 27.85
N LEU A 57 7.14 -45.29 28.73
CA LEU A 57 5.75 -45.62 28.41
C LEU A 57 4.81 -44.40 28.47
N ASN A 58 5.34 -43.19 28.67
CA ASN A 58 4.57 -41.95 28.87
C ASN A 58 3.65 -41.95 30.10
N ARG A 59 3.89 -42.82 31.08
CA ARG A 59 3.14 -42.90 32.35
C ARG A 59 3.80 -42.01 33.42
N PHE A 60 3.88 -40.71 33.13
CA PHE A 60 4.68 -39.76 33.91
C PHE A 60 4.22 -39.59 35.36
N GLU A 61 2.91 -39.47 35.62
CA GLU A 61 2.35 -39.36 36.98
C GLU A 61 2.72 -40.57 37.86
N GLU A 62 2.67 -41.78 37.30
CA GLU A 62 3.10 -42.98 38.02
C GLU A 62 4.62 -42.99 38.24
N ALA A 63 5.40 -42.60 37.22
CA ALA A 63 6.85 -42.49 37.33
C ALA A 63 7.26 -41.55 38.49
N LEU A 64 6.59 -40.42 38.68
CA LEU A 64 6.85 -39.49 39.79
C LEU A 64 6.76 -40.18 41.15
N GLN A 65 5.77 -41.04 41.37
CA GLN A 65 5.61 -41.76 42.63
C GLN A 65 6.78 -42.71 42.90
N TYR A 66 7.27 -43.41 41.87
CA TYR A 66 8.40 -44.32 42.00
C TYR A 66 9.74 -43.59 42.13
N TYR A 67 9.90 -42.40 41.51
CA TYR A 67 11.03 -41.53 41.79
C TYR A 67 11.01 -41.01 43.24
N ASP A 68 9.84 -40.66 43.77
CA ASP A 68 9.70 -40.28 45.18
C ASP A 68 10.11 -41.40 46.13
N TYR A 69 9.73 -42.64 45.83
CA TYR A 69 10.21 -43.80 46.58
C TYR A 69 11.73 -43.98 46.46
N ALA A 70 12.31 -43.84 45.27
CA ALA A 70 13.75 -43.94 45.07
C ALA A 70 14.51 -42.88 45.90
N ILE A 71 14.06 -41.62 45.86
CA ILE A 71 14.62 -40.50 46.63
C ILE A 71 14.48 -40.73 48.14
N GLN A 72 13.32 -41.23 48.60
CA GLN A 72 13.12 -41.53 50.03
C GLN A 72 14.08 -42.62 50.52
N LYS A 73 14.36 -43.63 49.69
CA LYS A 73 15.26 -44.74 50.01
C LYS A 73 16.74 -44.33 49.94
N ASN A 74 17.09 -43.44 49.01
CA ASN A 74 18.43 -42.88 48.92
C ASN A 74 18.40 -41.37 48.59
N PRO A 75 18.43 -40.49 49.60
CA PRO A 75 18.44 -39.03 49.40
C PRO A 75 19.73 -38.47 48.78
N GLU A 76 20.75 -39.30 48.56
CA GLU A 76 22.01 -38.91 47.90
C GLU A 76 22.04 -39.28 46.40
N ASP A 77 21.02 -39.99 45.89
CA ASP A 77 20.96 -40.36 44.48
C ASP A 77 20.51 -39.17 43.61
N PHE A 78 21.49 -38.45 43.05
CA PHE A 78 21.25 -37.33 42.15
C PHE A 78 20.53 -37.74 40.86
N ASN A 79 20.67 -39.00 40.40
CA ASN A 79 20.00 -39.46 39.17
C ASN A 79 18.48 -39.51 39.37
N ALA A 80 18.01 -39.95 40.54
CA ALA A 80 16.58 -39.97 40.85
C ALA A 80 15.98 -38.56 40.89
N PHE A 81 16.72 -37.57 41.40
CA PHE A 81 16.30 -36.16 41.35
C PHE A 81 16.24 -35.62 39.91
N ASN A 82 17.28 -35.87 39.10
CA ASN A 82 17.33 -35.44 37.71
C ASN A 82 16.22 -36.08 36.86
N ASN A 83 16.01 -37.39 37.00
CA ASN A 83 14.98 -38.12 36.27
C ASN A 83 13.55 -37.72 36.70
N LYS A 84 13.34 -37.45 38.00
CA LYS A 84 12.07 -36.88 38.49
C LYS A 84 11.79 -35.52 37.86
N ALA A 85 12.81 -34.67 37.78
CA ALA A 85 12.70 -33.35 37.17
C ALA A 85 12.36 -33.44 35.67
N ASP A 86 12.96 -34.37 34.93
CA ASP A 86 12.62 -34.62 33.52
C ASP A 86 11.17 -35.10 33.37
N ALA A 87 10.70 -36.02 34.21
CA ALA A 87 9.30 -36.44 34.22
C ALA A 87 8.32 -35.28 34.51
N LEU A 88 8.69 -34.36 35.42
CA LEU A 88 7.92 -33.13 35.67
C LEU A 88 7.92 -32.19 34.46
N GLN A 89 9.02 -32.06 33.74
CA GLN A 89 9.05 -31.29 32.48
C GLN A 89 8.11 -31.90 31.44
N LYS A 90 8.06 -33.23 31.29
CA LYS A 90 7.11 -33.88 30.36
C LYS A 90 5.65 -33.64 30.73
N LEU A 91 5.37 -33.33 31.99
CA LEU A 91 4.05 -32.90 32.49
C LEU A 91 3.83 -31.37 32.42
N ASN A 92 4.76 -30.61 31.82
CA ASN A 92 4.78 -29.14 31.76
C ASN A 92 4.83 -28.46 33.14
N ARG A 93 5.29 -29.16 34.19
CA ARG A 93 5.45 -28.62 35.56
C ARG A 93 6.86 -28.05 35.74
N PHE A 94 7.20 -27.06 34.92
CA PHE A 94 8.58 -26.58 34.77
C PHE A 94 9.16 -25.96 36.06
N GLU A 95 8.40 -25.15 36.80
CA GLU A 95 8.88 -24.54 38.06
C GLU A 95 9.21 -25.58 39.13
N GLU A 96 8.43 -26.66 39.22
CA GLU A 96 8.73 -27.76 40.14
C GLU A 96 9.96 -28.55 39.67
N ALA A 97 10.09 -28.77 38.35
CA ALA A 97 11.27 -29.41 37.78
C ALA A 97 12.56 -28.66 38.11
N LEU A 98 12.55 -27.31 38.07
CA LEU A 98 13.72 -26.49 38.43
C LEU A 98 14.23 -26.78 39.84
N GLN A 99 13.34 -26.94 40.82
CA GLN A 99 13.73 -27.24 42.20
C GLN A 99 14.43 -28.60 42.30
N TYR A 100 13.95 -29.59 41.56
CA TYR A 100 14.56 -30.92 41.55
C TYR A 100 15.87 -30.99 40.77
N TYR A 101 16.03 -30.20 39.70
CA TYR A 101 17.34 -30.01 39.07
C TYR A 101 18.33 -29.32 40.00
N ASP A 102 17.90 -28.33 40.78
CA ASP A 102 18.74 -27.69 41.79
C ASP A 102 19.24 -28.69 42.84
N TYR A 103 18.37 -29.59 43.30
CA TYR A 103 18.79 -30.69 44.18
C TYR A 103 19.77 -31.65 43.49
N ALA A 104 19.53 -32.05 42.24
CA ALA A 104 20.44 -32.92 41.49
C ALA A 104 21.84 -32.28 41.34
N ILE A 105 21.90 -31.00 40.96
CA ILE A 105 23.15 -30.22 40.81
C ILE A 105 23.86 -30.07 42.16
N GLN A 106 23.13 -29.81 43.24
CA GLN A 106 23.72 -29.69 44.58
C GLN A 106 24.37 -31.00 45.02
N LYS A 107 23.75 -32.14 44.70
CA LYS A 107 24.26 -33.48 45.03
C LYS A 107 25.42 -33.91 44.14
N ASN A 108 25.39 -33.56 42.86
CA ASN A 108 26.48 -33.80 41.94
C ASN A 108 26.76 -32.58 41.03
N PRO A 109 27.68 -31.69 41.44
CA PRO A 109 28.06 -30.51 40.64
C PRO A 109 28.81 -30.83 39.35
N GLU A 110 29.14 -32.10 39.07
CA GLU A 110 29.78 -32.53 37.82
C GLU A 110 28.78 -33.10 36.81
N ASP A 111 27.49 -33.23 37.15
CA ASP A 111 26.46 -33.74 36.24
C ASP A 111 26.04 -32.66 35.22
N PHE A 112 26.67 -32.69 34.05
CA PHE A 112 26.36 -31.79 32.94
C PHE A 112 24.92 -31.97 32.41
N ASN A 113 24.32 -33.18 32.53
CA ASN A 113 22.95 -33.41 32.07
C ASN A 113 21.95 -32.63 32.92
N ALA A 114 22.16 -32.56 34.24
CA ALA A 114 21.31 -31.78 35.13
C ALA A 114 21.36 -30.29 34.81
N PHE A 115 22.54 -29.75 34.47
CA PHE A 115 22.69 -28.37 34.01
C PHE A 115 21.97 -28.11 32.67
N ASN A 116 22.16 -28.99 31.68
CA ASN A 116 21.52 -28.87 30.37
C ASN A 116 19.99 -28.98 30.47
N ASN A 117 19.48 -29.94 31.24
CA ASN A 117 18.04 -30.13 31.44
C ASN A 117 17.42 -28.97 32.23
N LYS A 118 18.11 -28.44 33.24
CA LYS A 118 17.66 -27.23 33.94
C LYS A 118 17.54 -26.04 33.00
N ALA A 119 18.53 -25.85 32.13
CA ALA A 119 18.52 -24.80 31.13
C ALA A 119 17.34 -24.94 30.15
N ASP A 120 17.02 -26.17 29.69
CA ASP A 120 15.83 -26.40 28.85
C ASP A 120 14.52 -26.06 29.59
N ALA A 121 14.38 -26.43 30.88
CA ALA A 121 13.21 -25.99 31.68
C ALA A 121 13.10 -24.46 31.77
N LEU A 122 14.22 -23.76 31.98
CA LEU A 122 14.24 -22.29 32.00
C LEU A 122 13.84 -21.71 30.64
N GLN A 123 14.27 -22.34 29.54
CA GLN A 123 13.89 -21.95 28.19
C GLN A 123 12.38 -22.13 27.94
N LYS A 124 11.77 -23.23 28.41
CA LYS A 124 10.30 -23.41 28.37
C LYS A 124 9.53 -22.37 29.18
N LEU A 125 10.15 -21.81 30.23
CA LEU A 125 9.62 -20.69 31.01
C LEU A 125 9.94 -19.31 30.42
N ASN A 126 10.55 -19.25 29.22
CA ASN A 126 11.01 -18.02 28.56
C ASN A 126 12.09 -17.23 29.35
N ARG A 127 12.80 -17.88 30.28
CA ARG A 127 13.91 -17.30 31.06
C ARG A 127 15.24 -17.52 30.33
N PHE A 128 15.34 -17.01 29.10
CA PHE A 128 16.43 -17.33 28.17
C PHE A 128 17.82 -16.92 28.67
N GLU A 129 17.98 -15.73 29.25
CA GLU A 129 19.29 -15.28 29.75
C GLU A 129 19.82 -16.15 30.91
N GLU A 130 18.92 -16.64 31.78
CA GLU A 130 19.32 -17.58 32.83
C GLU A 130 19.67 -18.95 32.24
N ALA A 131 18.90 -19.42 31.24
CA ALA A 131 19.19 -20.67 30.53
C ALA A 131 20.59 -20.65 29.90
N LEU A 132 21.02 -19.54 29.31
CA LEU A 132 22.36 -19.40 28.73
C LEU A 132 23.49 -19.68 29.74
N GLN A 133 23.35 -19.21 30.98
CA GLN A 133 24.35 -19.44 32.03
C GLN A 133 24.47 -20.94 32.37
N TYR A 134 23.35 -21.65 32.43
CA TYR A 134 23.33 -23.08 32.73
C TYR A 134 23.79 -23.94 31.54
N TYR A 135 23.52 -23.51 30.30
CA TYR A 135 24.14 -24.13 29.13
C TYR A 135 25.66 -23.92 29.12
N ASP A 136 26.15 -22.75 29.52
CA ASP A 136 27.59 -22.50 29.68
C ASP A 136 28.24 -23.43 30.71
N TYR A 137 27.57 -23.67 31.85
CA TYR A 137 28.02 -24.66 32.82
C TYR A 137 28.02 -26.08 32.24
N ALA A 138 26.96 -26.49 31.54
CA ALA A 138 26.88 -27.81 30.91
C ALA A 138 28.03 -28.02 29.91
N ILE A 139 28.29 -27.05 29.03
CA ILE A 139 29.38 -27.07 28.04
C ILE A 139 30.75 -27.10 28.72
N GLN A 140 30.94 -26.33 29.80
CA GLN A 140 32.20 -26.32 30.54
C GLN A 140 32.49 -27.70 31.17
N LYS A 141 31.45 -28.38 31.66
CA LYS A 141 31.56 -29.71 32.27
C LYS A 141 31.74 -30.82 31.24
N ASN A 142 31.07 -30.71 30.10
CA ASN A 142 31.24 -31.64 28.99
C ASN A 142 31.33 -30.90 27.64
N PRO A 143 32.56 -30.57 27.18
CA PRO A 143 32.78 -29.91 25.90
C PRO A 143 32.45 -30.75 24.66
N GLU A 144 32.10 -32.03 24.83
CA GLU A 144 31.69 -32.93 23.74
C GLU A 144 30.16 -33.04 23.61
N ASP A 145 29.38 -32.44 24.51
CA ASP A 145 27.92 -32.47 24.44
C ASP A 145 27.38 -31.52 23.37
N PHE A 146 27.13 -32.06 22.18
CA PHE A 146 26.54 -31.31 21.07
C PHE A 146 25.11 -30.79 21.36
N ASN A 147 24.35 -31.47 22.24
CA ASN A 147 22.99 -31.02 22.57
C ASN A 147 23.04 -29.70 23.35
N ALA A 148 23.98 -29.55 24.28
CA ALA A 148 24.17 -28.31 25.02
C ALA A 148 24.52 -27.13 24.11
N PHE A 149 25.36 -27.35 23.09
CA PHE A 149 25.66 -26.34 22.07
C PHE A 149 24.43 -25.96 21.23
N ASN A 150 23.67 -26.96 20.74
CA ASN A 150 22.47 -26.73 19.94
C ASN A 150 21.37 -26.01 20.74
N ASN A 151 21.15 -26.42 21.99
CA ASN A 151 20.15 -25.81 22.86
C ASN A 151 20.53 -24.38 23.28
N LYS A 152 21.82 -24.12 23.53
CA LYS A 152 22.32 -22.76 23.76
C LYS A 152 22.09 -21.85 22.56
N ALA A 153 22.35 -22.38 21.35
CA ALA A 153 22.12 -21.65 20.12
C ALA A 153 20.62 -21.31 19.92
N ASP A 154 19.70 -22.24 20.20
CA ASP A 154 18.25 -21.96 20.14
C ASP A 154 17.85 -20.89 21.17
N ALA A 155 18.37 -20.94 22.40
CA ALA A 155 18.14 -19.89 23.39
C ALA A 155 18.65 -18.50 22.92
N LEU A 156 19.83 -18.43 22.29
CA LEU A 156 20.35 -17.20 21.67
C LEU A 156 19.44 -16.71 20.53
N GLN A 157 18.91 -17.62 19.73
CA GLN A 157 17.98 -17.31 18.66
C GLN A 157 16.66 -16.74 19.19
N LYS A 158 16.12 -17.25 20.30
CA LYS A 158 14.94 -16.65 20.97
C LYS A 158 15.22 -15.24 21.52
N LEU A 159 16.47 -14.93 21.84
CA LEU A 159 16.93 -13.58 22.22
C LEU A 159 17.26 -12.68 21.01
N ASN A 160 17.03 -13.14 19.78
CA ASN A 160 17.39 -12.48 18.52
C ASN A 160 18.90 -12.25 18.33
N ARG A 161 19.76 -13.01 19.02
CA ARG A 161 21.23 -12.98 18.89
C ARG A 161 21.69 -13.97 17.83
N PHE A 162 21.21 -13.79 16.60
CA PHE A 162 21.34 -14.77 15.52
C PHE A 162 22.79 -15.06 15.11
N GLU A 163 23.65 -14.04 15.00
CA GLU A 163 25.08 -14.20 14.65
C GLU A 163 25.83 -15.09 15.67
N GLU A 164 25.55 -14.91 16.97
CA GLU A 164 26.14 -15.74 18.01
C GLU A 164 25.58 -17.16 17.97
N ALA A 165 24.27 -17.32 17.74
CA ALA A 165 23.65 -18.62 17.59
C ALA A 165 24.30 -19.45 16.46
N LEU A 166 24.62 -18.83 15.32
CA LEU A 166 25.30 -19.51 14.21
C LEU A 166 26.62 -20.17 14.63
N GLN A 167 27.42 -19.50 15.46
CA GLN A 167 28.70 -20.05 15.95
C GLN A 167 28.49 -21.30 16.80
N TYR A 168 27.47 -21.31 17.65
CA TYR A 168 27.16 -22.46 18.49
C TYR A 168 26.50 -23.60 17.73
N TYR A 169 25.70 -23.31 16.70
CA TYR A 169 25.25 -24.34 15.76
C TYR A 169 26.42 -24.97 14.99
N ASP A 170 27.41 -24.17 14.57
CA ASP A 170 28.63 -24.68 13.95
C ASP A 170 29.40 -25.64 14.87
N TYR A 171 29.52 -25.30 16.16
CA TYR A 171 30.10 -26.21 17.13
C TYR A 171 29.27 -27.50 17.30
N ALA A 172 27.94 -27.40 17.41
CA ALA A 172 27.08 -28.58 17.51
C ALA A 172 27.24 -29.51 16.31
N ILE A 173 27.23 -28.97 15.08
CA ILE A 173 27.42 -29.71 13.83
C ILE A 173 28.82 -30.35 13.77
N GLN A 174 29.85 -29.62 14.20
CA GLN A 174 31.21 -30.16 14.24
C GLN A 174 31.32 -31.36 15.19
N LYS A 175 30.64 -31.31 16.33
CA LYS A 175 30.63 -32.38 17.34
C LYS A 175 29.77 -33.57 16.92
N ASN A 176 28.64 -33.33 16.26
CA ASN A 176 27.79 -34.36 15.70
C ASN A 176 27.30 -34.02 14.28
N PRO A 177 28.03 -34.45 13.24
CA PRO A 177 27.65 -34.20 11.84
C PRO A 177 26.39 -34.95 11.37
N GLU A 178 25.80 -35.82 12.20
CA GLU A 178 24.56 -36.53 11.90
C GLU A 178 23.32 -35.87 12.53
N ASP A 179 23.50 -34.81 13.34
CA ASP A 179 22.36 -34.11 13.95
C ASP A 179 21.65 -33.18 12.94
N PHE A 180 20.59 -33.70 12.34
CA PHE A 180 19.75 -32.94 11.42
C PHE A 180 19.06 -31.73 12.06
N ASN A 181 18.80 -31.75 13.38
CA ASN A 181 18.17 -30.63 14.07
C ASN A 181 19.10 -29.41 14.09
N ALA A 182 20.39 -29.62 14.33
CA ALA A 182 21.38 -28.54 14.31
C ALA A 182 21.48 -27.89 12.93
N PHE A 183 21.41 -28.67 11.84
CA PHE A 183 21.36 -28.14 10.48
C PHE A 183 20.09 -27.32 10.22
N ASN A 184 18.92 -27.84 10.58
CA ASN A 184 17.63 -27.15 10.40
C ASN A 184 17.57 -25.85 11.23
N ASN A 185 18.01 -25.88 12.49
CA ASN A 185 18.01 -24.72 13.37
C ASN A 185 19.00 -23.64 12.90
N LYS A 186 20.19 -24.04 12.42
CA LYS A 186 21.15 -23.12 11.79
C LYS A 186 20.54 -22.44 10.56
N ALA A 187 19.83 -23.20 9.73
CA ALA A 187 19.16 -22.68 8.55
C ALA A 187 18.06 -21.66 8.92
N ASP A 188 17.25 -21.91 9.95
CA ASP A 188 16.26 -20.93 10.44
C ASP A 188 16.95 -19.65 10.97
N ALA A 189 18.05 -19.77 11.70
CA ALA A 189 18.83 -18.60 12.14
C ALA A 189 19.38 -17.78 10.96
N LEU A 190 19.89 -18.43 9.90
CA LEU A 190 20.30 -17.77 8.65
C LEU A 190 19.13 -17.07 7.96
N GLN A 191 17.95 -17.70 7.97
CA GLN A 191 16.72 -17.13 7.41
C GLN A 191 16.30 -15.86 8.17
N LYS A 192 16.41 -15.82 9.51
CA LYS A 192 16.17 -14.59 10.29
C LYS A 192 17.16 -13.46 9.99
N LEU A 193 18.37 -13.81 9.53
CA LEU A 193 19.37 -12.85 9.04
C LEU A 193 19.18 -12.48 7.55
N ASN A 194 18.11 -12.95 6.90
CA ASN A 194 17.85 -12.80 5.46
C ASN A 194 18.92 -13.42 4.54
N ARG A 195 19.71 -14.38 5.04
CA ARG A 195 20.71 -15.14 4.27
C ARG A 195 20.07 -16.39 3.66
N PHE A 196 19.06 -16.17 2.82
CA PHE A 196 18.17 -17.24 2.35
C PHE A 196 18.87 -18.33 1.53
N GLU A 197 19.77 -17.96 0.60
CA GLU A 197 20.50 -18.93 -0.23
C GLU A 197 21.39 -19.86 0.60
N GLU A 198 22.03 -19.34 1.65
CA GLU A 198 22.81 -20.18 2.57
C GLU A 198 21.90 -21.08 3.41
N ALA A 199 20.75 -20.56 3.87
CA ALA A 199 19.77 -21.35 4.59
C ALA A 199 19.29 -22.56 3.76
N LEU A 200 19.04 -22.38 2.46
CA LEU A 200 18.63 -23.49 1.57
C LEU A 200 19.62 -24.66 1.57
N GLN A 201 20.94 -24.37 1.57
CA GLN A 201 21.97 -25.42 1.61
C GLN A 201 21.91 -26.23 2.91
N TYR A 202 21.69 -25.55 4.04
CA TYR A 202 21.59 -26.22 5.34
C TYR A 202 20.28 -26.97 5.53
N TYR A 203 19.17 -26.48 4.97
CA TYR A 203 17.94 -27.27 4.88
C TYR A 203 18.13 -28.52 4.02
N ASP A 204 18.88 -28.42 2.90
CA ASP A 204 19.22 -29.59 2.08
C ASP A 204 20.02 -30.64 2.85
N TYR A 205 21.00 -30.21 3.66
CA TYR A 205 21.72 -31.12 4.55
C TYR A 205 20.79 -31.75 5.60
N ALA A 206 19.91 -30.97 6.23
CA ALA A 206 18.95 -31.50 7.21
C ALA A 206 18.04 -32.57 6.59
N ILE A 207 17.48 -32.30 5.41
CA ILE A 207 16.62 -33.24 4.66
C ILE A 207 17.39 -34.50 4.25
N GLN A 208 18.65 -34.36 3.82
CA GLN A 208 19.50 -35.51 3.47
C GLN A 208 19.75 -36.41 4.68
N LYS A 209 19.95 -35.82 5.86
CA LYS A 209 20.20 -36.55 7.10
C LYS A 209 18.94 -37.18 7.68
N ASN A 210 17.80 -36.51 7.57
CA ASN A 210 16.50 -37.06 7.95
C ASN A 210 15.41 -36.74 6.92
N PRO A 211 15.17 -37.66 5.96
CA PRO A 211 14.13 -37.48 4.94
C PRO A 211 12.69 -37.52 5.47
N GLU A 212 12.49 -37.84 6.76
CA GLU A 212 11.16 -37.85 7.40
C GLU A 212 10.85 -36.55 8.17
N ASP A 213 11.81 -35.62 8.28
CA ASP A 213 11.59 -34.35 8.98
C ASP A 213 10.79 -33.36 8.12
N PHE A 214 9.47 -33.35 8.30
CA PHE A 214 8.57 -32.43 7.60
C PHE A 214 8.86 -30.95 7.89
N ASN A 215 9.44 -30.61 9.06
CA ASN A 215 9.76 -29.22 9.40
C ASN A 215 10.84 -28.66 8.47
N ALA A 216 11.86 -29.47 8.16
CA ALA A 216 12.92 -29.06 7.22
C ALA A 216 12.37 -28.78 5.82
N PHE A 217 11.41 -29.58 5.33
CA PHE A 217 10.72 -29.32 4.05
C PHE A 217 9.92 -28.02 4.09
N ASN A 218 9.12 -27.80 5.14
CA ASN A 218 8.30 -26.59 5.30
C ASN A 218 9.15 -25.32 5.43
N ASN A 219 10.22 -25.37 6.24
CA ASN A 219 11.13 -24.24 6.43
C ASN A 219 11.93 -23.91 5.16
N LYS A 220 12.37 -24.94 4.41
CA LYS A 220 12.99 -24.75 3.08
C LYS A 220 12.04 -24.06 2.11
N ALA A 221 10.78 -24.48 2.10
CA ALA A 221 9.75 -23.88 1.26
C ALA A 221 9.49 -22.40 1.63
N ASP A 222 9.45 -22.04 2.91
CA ASP A 222 9.34 -20.63 3.34
C ASP A 222 10.56 -19.81 2.91
N ALA A 223 11.79 -20.35 3.03
CA ALA A 223 12.98 -19.68 2.52
C ALA A 223 12.94 -19.46 0.99
N LEU A 224 12.43 -20.43 0.23
CA LEU A 224 12.20 -20.29 -1.21
C LEU A 224 11.15 -19.22 -1.54
N GLN A 225 10.07 -19.11 -0.75
CA GLN A 225 9.09 -18.04 -0.89
C GLN A 225 9.74 -16.66 -0.66
N LYS A 226 10.62 -16.50 0.33
CA LYS A 226 11.32 -15.22 0.56
C LYS A 226 12.24 -14.83 -0.61
N LEU A 227 12.71 -15.81 -1.38
CA LEU A 227 13.46 -15.62 -2.63
C LEU A 227 12.55 -15.44 -3.86
N ASN A 228 11.23 -15.38 -3.69
CA ASN A 228 10.22 -15.34 -4.75
C ASN A 228 10.24 -16.56 -5.70
N ARG A 229 10.80 -17.70 -5.26
CA ARG A 229 10.83 -18.97 -6.00
C ARG A 229 9.58 -19.81 -5.68
N PHE A 230 8.41 -19.26 -6.02
CA PHE A 230 7.13 -19.78 -5.54
C PHE A 230 6.80 -21.19 -6.08
N GLU A 231 7.05 -21.49 -7.36
CA GLU A 231 6.76 -22.84 -7.89
C GLU A 231 7.59 -23.93 -7.21
N GLU A 232 8.86 -23.66 -6.91
CA GLU A 232 9.71 -24.59 -6.18
C GLU A 232 9.21 -24.76 -4.73
N ALA A 233 8.84 -23.66 -4.07
CA ALA A 233 8.29 -23.70 -2.72
C ALA A 233 7.05 -24.61 -2.64
N LEU A 234 6.15 -24.56 -3.65
CA LEU A 234 4.98 -25.44 -3.69
C LEU A 234 5.32 -26.93 -3.64
N GLN A 235 6.39 -27.36 -4.33
CA GLN A 235 6.84 -28.76 -4.32
C GLN A 235 7.30 -29.19 -2.91
N TYR A 236 8.04 -28.32 -2.21
CA TYR A 236 8.52 -28.61 -0.86
C TYR A 236 7.39 -28.56 0.18
N TYR A 237 6.39 -27.69 0.02
CA TYR A 237 5.17 -27.77 0.82
C TYR A 237 4.40 -29.07 0.58
N ASP A 238 4.33 -29.55 -0.65
CA ASP A 238 3.71 -30.84 -0.96
C ASP A 238 4.42 -32.00 -0.26
N TYR A 239 5.76 -32.00 -0.24
CA TYR A 239 6.52 -32.97 0.54
C TYR A 239 6.25 -32.85 2.05
N ALA A 240 6.23 -31.64 2.60
CA ALA A 240 5.93 -31.43 4.02
C ALA A 240 4.53 -31.99 4.39
N ILE A 241 3.51 -31.69 3.59
CA ILE A 241 2.14 -32.16 3.77
C ILE A 241 2.06 -33.69 3.64
N GLN A 242 2.79 -34.29 2.69
CA GLN A 242 2.82 -35.73 2.53
C GLN A 242 3.43 -36.43 3.75
N LYS A 243 4.47 -35.84 4.35
CA LYS A 243 5.14 -36.36 5.54
C LYS A 243 4.32 -36.17 6.81
N ASN A 244 3.64 -35.03 6.94
CA ASN A 244 2.73 -34.78 8.05
C ASN A 244 1.41 -34.14 7.58
N PRO A 245 0.37 -34.95 7.30
CA PRO A 245 -0.94 -34.45 6.88
C PRO A 245 -1.72 -33.68 7.95
N GLU A 246 -1.23 -33.63 9.20
CA GLU A 246 -1.84 -32.87 10.29
C GLU A 246 -1.22 -31.48 10.48
N ASP A 247 -0.14 -31.15 9.75
CA ASP A 247 0.48 -29.83 9.85
C ASP A 247 -0.30 -28.76 9.07
N PHE A 248 -1.15 -28.03 9.79
CA PHE A 248 -1.93 -26.93 9.24
C PHE A 248 -1.07 -25.76 8.75
N ASN A 249 0.15 -25.58 9.28
CA ASN A 249 1.04 -24.49 8.85
C ASN A 249 1.50 -24.70 7.40
N ALA A 250 1.84 -25.93 7.05
CA ALA A 250 2.23 -26.28 5.68
C ALA A 250 1.10 -26.00 4.67
N PHE A 251 -0.15 -26.29 5.03
CA PHE A 251 -1.31 -25.94 4.19
C PHE A 251 -1.50 -24.43 4.03
N ASN A 252 -1.44 -23.66 5.13
CA ASN A 252 -1.57 -22.20 5.10
C ASN A 252 -0.43 -21.53 4.31
N ASN A 253 0.80 -22.00 4.49
CA ASN A 253 1.97 -21.49 3.77
C ASN A 253 1.92 -21.84 2.28
N LYS A 254 1.50 -23.06 1.91
CA LYS A 254 1.27 -23.44 0.51
C LYS A 254 0.23 -22.53 -0.14
N ALA A 255 -0.87 -22.26 0.56
CA ALA A 255 -1.92 -21.37 0.09
C ALA A 255 -1.39 -19.93 -0.12
N ASP A 256 -0.53 -19.41 0.76
CA ASP A 256 0.10 -18.10 0.56
C ASP A 256 1.02 -18.08 -0.68
N ALA A 257 1.82 -19.13 -0.91
CA ALA A 257 2.59 -19.25 -2.17
C ALA A 257 1.69 -19.24 -3.42
N LEU A 258 0.55 -19.95 -3.37
CA LEU A 258 -0.43 -19.93 -4.47
C LEU A 258 -1.03 -18.54 -4.68
N GLN A 259 -1.30 -17.78 -3.61
CA GLN A 259 -1.72 -16.38 -3.73
C GLN A 259 -0.67 -15.52 -4.42
N LYS A 260 0.62 -15.67 -4.09
CA LYS A 260 1.70 -14.91 -4.76
C LYS A 260 1.82 -15.24 -6.25
N LEU A 261 1.41 -16.43 -6.67
CA LEU A 261 1.28 -16.84 -8.06
C LEU A 261 -0.06 -16.45 -8.71
N ASN A 262 -0.91 -15.69 -8.02
CA ASN A 262 -2.27 -15.32 -8.43
C ASN A 262 -3.21 -16.52 -8.69
N ARG A 263 -2.93 -17.70 -8.09
CA ARG A 263 -3.76 -18.91 -8.17
C ARG A 263 -4.74 -18.94 -6.99
N PHE A 264 -5.61 -17.93 -6.93
CA PHE A 264 -6.44 -17.67 -5.75
C PHE A 264 -7.46 -18.79 -5.47
N GLU A 265 -8.12 -19.35 -6.48
CA GLU A 265 -9.11 -20.44 -6.29
C GLU A 265 -8.48 -21.69 -5.68
N GLU A 266 -7.26 -22.03 -6.09
CA GLU A 266 -6.52 -23.16 -5.52
C GLU A 266 -6.08 -22.84 -4.08
N ALA A 267 -5.64 -21.61 -3.82
CA ALA A 267 -5.29 -21.17 -2.48
C ALA A 267 -6.47 -21.31 -1.50
N LEU A 268 -7.70 -20.99 -1.92
CA LEU A 268 -8.91 -21.14 -1.08
C LEU A 268 -9.09 -22.57 -0.57
N GLN A 269 -8.84 -23.59 -1.40
CA GLN A 269 -8.97 -24.99 -0.99
C GLN A 269 -7.98 -25.35 0.11
N TYR A 270 -6.74 -24.86 0.02
CA TYR A 270 -5.71 -25.11 1.01
C TYR A 270 -5.91 -24.31 2.30
N TYR A 271 -6.46 -23.10 2.23
CA TYR A 271 -6.94 -22.40 3.44
C TYR A 271 -8.07 -23.14 4.12
N ASP A 272 -9.00 -23.74 3.37
CA ASP A 272 -10.07 -24.56 3.93
C ASP A 272 -9.51 -25.78 4.68
N TYR A 273 -8.51 -26.47 4.13
CA TYR A 273 -7.82 -27.53 4.85
C TYR A 273 -7.11 -27.03 6.11
N ALA A 274 -6.40 -25.90 6.04
CA ALA A 274 -5.73 -25.32 7.22
C ALA A 274 -6.73 -24.99 8.34
N ILE A 275 -7.86 -24.36 8.00
CA ILE A 275 -8.94 -24.03 8.94
C ILE A 275 -9.57 -25.28 9.53
N GLN A 276 -9.79 -26.33 8.72
CA GLN A 276 -10.35 -27.59 9.20
C GLN A 276 -9.43 -28.26 10.22
N LYS A 277 -8.11 -28.23 9.98
CA LYS A 277 -7.10 -28.82 10.87
C LYS A 277 -6.88 -28.00 12.13
N ASN A 278 -6.92 -26.68 12.03
CA ASN A 278 -6.83 -25.79 13.19
C ASN A 278 -7.87 -24.65 13.11
N PRO A 279 -9.08 -24.85 13.69
CA PRO A 279 -10.13 -23.84 13.71
C PRO A 279 -9.82 -22.60 14.55
N GLU A 280 -8.72 -22.59 15.31
CA GLU A 280 -8.30 -21.44 16.13
C GLU A 280 -7.25 -20.56 15.43
N ASP A 281 -6.73 -20.95 14.27
CA ASP A 281 -5.74 -20.15 13.54
C ASP A 281 -6.38 -18.98 12.80
N PHE A 282 -6.34 -17.79 13.41
CA PHE A 282 -6.84 -16.56 12.81
C PHE A 282 -6.10 -16.18 11.51
N ASN A 283 -4.85 -16.61 11.30
CA ASN A 283 -4.10 -16.25 10.09
C ASN A 283 -4.71 -16.92 8.87
N ALA A 284 -5.12 -18.18 8.97
CA ALA A 284 -5.78 -18.88 7.87
C ALA A 284 -7.11 -18.20 7.47
N PHE A 285 -7.92 -17.74 8.43
CA PHE A 285 -9.13 -16.96 8.14
C PHE A 285 -8.81 -15.62 7.46
N ASN A 286 -7.82 -14.87 7.97
CA ASN A 286 -7.41 -13.59 7.39
C ASN A 286 -6.88 -13.77 5.96
N ASN A 287 -5.98 -14.73 5.73
CA ASN A 287 -5.39 -14.97 4.43
C ASN A 287 -6.45 -15.46 3.42
N LYS A 288 -7.40 -16.29 3.85
CA LYS A 288 -8.53 -16.69 3.01
C LYS A 288 -9.39 -15.49 2.61
N ALA A 289 -9.65 -14.56 3.53
CA ALA A 289 -10.36 -13.33 3.24
C ALA A 289 -9.61 -12.45 2.23
N ASP A 290 -8.29 -12.30 2.37
CA ASP A 290 -7.44 -11.59 1.41
C ASP A 290 -7.55 -12.23 0.00
N ALA A 291 -7.52 -13.57 -0.12
CA ALA A 291 -7.71 -14.27 -1.39
C ALA A 291 -9.12 -14.04 -1.99
N LEU A 292 -10.17 -14.07 -1.17
CA LEU A 292 -11.54 -13.80 -1.60
C LEU A 292 -11.70 -12.35 -2.09
N GLN A 293 -11.05 -11.39 -1.43
CA GLN A 293 -11.02 -10.00 -1.88
C GLN A 293 -10.38 -9.89 -3.27
N LYS A 294 -9.26 -10.58 -3.54
CA LYS A 294 -8.61 -10.59 -4.87
C LYS A 294 -9.48 -11.22 -5.96
N LEU A 295 -10.39 -12.11 -5.59
CA LEU A 295 -11.41 -12.69 -6.48
C LEU A 295 -12.69 -11.84 -6.60
N ASN A 296 -12.70 -10.63 -6.03
CA ASN A 296 -13.87 -9.74 -5.95
C ASN A 296 -15.09 -10.36 -5.21
N ARG A 297 -14.87 -11.39 -4.38
CA ARG A 297 -15.90 -12.01 -3.53
C ARG A 297 -15.97 -11.29 -2.18
N PHE A 298 -16.23 -9.99 -2.23
CA PHE A 298 -16.04 -9.08 -1.09
C PHE A 298 -16.91 -9.42 0.13
N GLU A 299 -18.21 -9.71 -0.06
CA GLU A 299 -19.10 -10.05 1.06
C GLU A 299 -18.68 -11.33 1.79
N GLU A 300 -18.16 -12.31 1.07
CA GLU A 300 -17.60 -13.51 1.70
C GLU A 300 -16.30 -13.17 2.43
N ALA A 301 -15.42 -12.36 1.83
CA ALA A 301 -14.20 -11.90 2.49
C ALA A 301 -14.50 -11.21 3.84
N LEU A 302 -15.51 -10.33 3.90
CA LEU A 302 -15.94 -9.67 5.14
C LEU A 302 -16.32 -10.65 6.24
N GLN A 303 -17.05 -11.73 5.91
CA GLN A 303 -17.39 -12.78 6.89
C GLN A 303 -16.15 -13.47 7.45
N TYR A 304 -15.16 -13.77 6.60
CA TYR A 304 -13.90 -14.39 7.02
C TYR A 304 -13.01 -13.45 7.83
N TYR A 305 -13.00 -12.15 7.53
CA TYR A 305 -12.37 -11.16 8.41
C TYR A 305 -13.05 -11.10 9.78
N ASP A 306 -14.39 -11.16 9.85
CA ASP A 306 -15.11 -11.19 11.12
C ASP A 306 -14.77 -12.44 11.95
N TYR A 307 -14.64 -13.61 11.32
CA TYR A 307 -14.13 -14.81 12.00
C TYR A 307 -12.70 -14.62 12.50
N ALA A 308 -11.80 -14.06 11.67
CA ALA A 308 -10.42 -13.77 12.09
C ALA A 308 -10.35 -12.79 13.28
N ILE A 309 -11.21 -11.77 13.29
CA ILE A 309 -11.34 -10.81 14.40
C ILE A 309 -11.87 -11.50 15.67
N GLN A 310 -12.85 -12.40 15.57
CA GLN A 310 -13.36 -13.16 16.72
C GLN A 310 -12.24 -14.00 17.36
N LYS A 311 -11.38 -14.61 16.54
CA LYS A 311 -10.25 -15.42 17.01
C LYS A 311 -9.11 -14.58 17.59
N ASN A 312 -8.82 -13.41 17.00
CA ASN A 312 -7.81 -12.50 17.52
C ASN A 312 -8.25 -11.01 17.48
N PRO A 313 -9.00 -10.55 18.48
CA PRO A 313 -9.56 -9.19 18.50
C PRO A 313 -8.53 -8.06 18.60
N LYS A 314 -7.28 -8.39 18.96
CA LYS A 314 -6.20 -7.42 19.18
C LYS A 314 -5.37 -7.15 17.92
N ASN A 315 -5.54 -7.93 16.86
CA ASN A 315 -4.73 -7.78 15.65
C ASN A 315 -5.22 -6.62 14.77
N ALA A 316 -4.49 -5.51 14.77
CA ALA A 316 -4.81 -4.32 13.98
C ALA A 316 -4.82 -4.56 12.46
N GLN A 317 -4.03 -5.51 11.95
CA GLN A 317 -3.92 -5.77 10.52
C GLN A 317 -5.24 -6.27 9.93
N ILE A 318 -5.97 -7.11 10.66
CA ILE A 318 -7.23 -7.70 10.21
C ILE A 318 -8.29 -6.60 10.00
N TYR A 319 -8.40 -5.66 10.95
CA TYR A 319 -9.29 -4.51 10.83
C TYR A 319 -8.92 -3.62 9.63
N ASN A 320 -7.62 -3.40 9.39
CA ASN A 320 -7.17 -2.64 8.22
C ASN A 320 -7.52 -3.36 6.91
N ASN A 321 -7.31 -4.68 6.81
CA ASN A 321 -7.66 -5.45 5.60
C ASN A 321 -9.18 -5.46 5.35
N LYS A 322 -9.98 -5.63 6.41
CA LYS A 322 -11.44 -5.51 6.36
C LYS A 322 -11.88 -4.12 5.88
N ALA A 323 -11.26 -3.06 6.39
CA ALA A 323 -11.53 -1.68 5.97
C ALA A 323 -11.24 -1.49 4.46
N CYS A 324 -10.09 -1.95 3.97
CA CYS A 324 -9.78 -1.89 2.53
C CYS A 324 -10.81 -2.68 1.69
N THR A 325 -11.31 -3.82 2.18
CA THR A 325 -12.36 -4.59 1.49
C THR A 325 -13.70 -3.85 1.46
N LEU A 326 -14.04 -3.11 2.53
CA LEU A 326 -15.22 -2.23 2.57
C LEU A 326 -15.09 -1.06 1.60
N GLU A 327 -13.88 -0.53 1.39
CA GLU A 327 -13.62 0.48 0.35
C GLU A 327 -13.88 -0.04 -1.05
N ASP A 328 -13.44 -1.27 -1.36
CA ASP A 328 -13.69 -1.92 -2.66
C ASP A 328 -15.21 -2.08 -2.93
N LEU A 329 -16.03 -2.20 -1.87
CA LEU A 329 -17.49 -2.18 -1.92
C LEU A 329 -18.13 -0.78 -1.87
N ASN A 330 -17.33 0.29 -1.86
CA ASN A 330 -17.76 1.69 -1.66
C ASN A 330 -18.50 1.96 -0.32
N ARG A 331 -18.31 1.11 0.70
CA ARG A 331 -18.87 1.26 2.06
C ARG A 331 -17.93 2.10 2.93
N PHE A 332 -17.64 3.33 2.48
CA PHE A 332 -16.56 4.16 3.02
C PHE A 332 -16.69 4.53 4.51
N GLU A 333 -17.89 4.85 5.00
CA GLU A 333 -18.07 5.21 6.43
C GLU A 333 -17.85 4.01 7.37
N GLU A 334 -18.20 2.80 6.92
CA GLU A 334 -17.88 1.57 7.65
C GLU A 334 -16.37 1.30 7.63
N ALA A 335 -15.72 1.51 6.48
CA ALA A 335 -14.26 1.41 6.37
C ALA A 335 -13.55 2.37 7.34
N LEU A 336 -14.01 3.63 7.45
CA LEU A 336 -13.46 4.60 8.42
C LEU A 336 -13.55 4.11 9.85
N THR A 337 -14.65 3.45 10.22
CA THR A 337 -14.86 2.87 11.55
C THR A 337 -13.87 1.73 11.82
N GLU A 338 -13.68 0.84 10.83
CA GLU A 338 -12.72 -0.27 10.95
C GLU A 338 -11.26 0.23 11.01
N TYR A 339 -10.91 1.31 10.27
CA TYR A 339 -9.61 1.96 10.45
C TYR A 339 -9.42 2.55 11.84
N ASP A 340 -10.47 3.10 12.46
CA ASP A 340 -10.40 3.58 13.84
C ASP A 340 -10.14 2.45 14.83
N PHE A 341 -10.75 1.29 14.63
CA PHE A 341 -10.40 0.10 15.40
C PHE A 341 -8.94 -0.30 15.15
N ALA A 342 -8.47 -0.37 13.91
CA ALA A 342 -7.08 -0.70 13.60
C ALA A 342 -6.08 0.25 14.29
N ILE A 343 -6.32 1.58 14.24
CA ILE A 343 -5.50 2.60 14.91
C ILE A 343 -5.51 2.41 16.42
N GLN A 344 -6.66 2.11 17.03
CA GLN A 344 -6.75 1.90 18.48
C GLN A 344 -5.91 0.71 18.94
N ARG A 345 -5.79 -0.35 18.13
CA ARG A 345 -5.01 -1.55 18.48
C ARG A 345 -3.52 -1.38 18.20
N ASN A 346 -3.15 -0.66 17.14
CA ASN A 346 -1.76 -0.35 16.84
C ASN A 346 -1.59 1.11 16.37
N PRO A 347 -1.38 2.05 17.31
CA PRO A 347 -1.21 3.48 17.00
C PRO A 347 0.09 3.83 16.27
N GLU A 348 1.04 2.89 16.15
CA GLU A 348 2.31 3.10 15.45
C GLU A 348 2.25 2.69 13.97
N ASN A 349 1.18 1.99 13.54
CA ASN A 349 1.06 1.55 12.16
C ASN A 349 0.65 2.70 11.23
N TYR A 350 1.65 3.39 10.67
CA TYR A 350 1.45 4.52 9.76
C TYR A 350 0.63 4.19 8.51
N HIS A 351 0.65 2.93 8.04
CA HIS A 351 -0.11 2.51 6.85
C HIS A 351 -1.62 2.69 7.05
N VAL A 352 -2.12 2.46 8.27
CA VAL A 352 -3.55 2.59 8.58
C VAL A 352 -3.98 4.06 8.52
N PHE A 353 -3.15 4.98 9.04
CA PHE A 353 -3.40 6.42 8.92
C PHE A 353 -3.41 6.87 7.45
N PHE A 354 -2.47 6.37 6.65
CA PHE A 354 -2.40 6.65 5.22
C PHE A 354 -3.64 6.14 4.47
N ASN A 355 -4.06 4.90 4.71
CA ASN A 355 -5.24 4.31 4.08
C ASN A 355 -6.50 5.09 4.46
N LYS A 356 -6.71 5.37 5.76
CA LYS A 356 -7.83 6.21 6.23
C LYS A 356 -7.85 7.59 5.58
N ALA A 357 -6.68 8.22 5.42
CA ALA A 357 -6.57 9.51 4.75
C ALA A 357 -6.98 9.44 3.27
N LEU A 358 -6.65 8.35 2.57
CA LEU A 358 -7.11 8.09 1.21
C LEU A 358 -8.63 7.91 1.14
N THR A 359 -9.23 7.17 2.08
CA THR A 359 -10.69 7.02 2.17
C THR A 359 -11.38 8.37 2.36
N LEU A 360 -10.87 9.18 3.30
CA LEU A 360 -11.39 10.53 3.57
C LEU A 360 -11.23 11.43 2.35
N GLN A 361 -10.13 11.31 1.61
CA GLN A 361 -9.92 12.01 0.35
C GLN A 361 -10.96 11.60 -0.70
N ASN A 362 -11.28 10.31 -0.83
CA ASN A 362 -12.30 9.80 -1.75
C ASN A 362 -13.71 10.31 -1.38
N LEU A 363 -13.99 10.50 -0.09
CA LEU A 363 -15.21 11.14 0.42
C LEU A 363 -15.19 12.68 0.33
N ASN A 364 -14.17 13.29 -0.27
CA ASN A 364 -13.95 14.74 -0.32
C ASN A 364 -13.82 15.45 1.05
N ARG A 365 -13.56 14.70 2.14
CA ARG A 365 -13.30 15.21 3.50
C ARG A 365 -11.84 15.65 3.63
N PHE A 366 -11.43 16.60 2.79
CA PHE A 366 -10.02 16.97 2.60
C PHE A 366 -9.31 17.49 3.86
N GLU A 367 -10.01 18.19 4.76
CA GLU A 367 -9.40 18.71 5.99
C GLU A 367 -9.00 17.59 6.94
N GLU A 368 -9.86 16.59 7.11
CA GLU A 368 -9.57 15.41 7.92
C GLU A 368 -8.49 14.56 7.24
N ALA A 369 -8.58 14.35 5.92
CA ALA A 369 -7.56 13.63 5.16
C ALA A 369 -6.15 14.23 5.37
N LEU A 370 -6.01 15.56 5.36
CA LEU A 370 -4.73 16.24 5.62
C LEU A 370 -4.19 15.94 7.03
N GLN A 371 -5.05 15.89 8.05
CA GLN A 371 -4.64 15.56 9.42
C GLN A 371 -4.11 14.12 9.50
N TYR A 372 -4.79 13.16 8.88
CA TYR A 372 -4.35 11.76 8.87
C TYR A 372 -3.10 11.54 8.01
N PHE A 373 -2.93 12.29 6.91
CA PHE A 373 -1.64 12.32 6.21
C PHE A 373 -0.51 12.87 7.10
N ASP A 374 -0.77 13.91 7.89
CA ASP A 374 0.22 14.44 8.84
C ASP A 374 0.59 13.43 9.91
N TYR A 375 -0.38 12.70 10.46
CA TYR A 375 -0.10 11.60 11.39
C TYR A 375 0.73 10.49 10.73
N SER A 376 0.39 10.09 9.50
CA SER A 376 1.19 9.11 8.75
C SER A 376 2.64 9.57 8.55
N ILE A 377 2.86 10.83 8.18
CA ILE A 377 4.20 11.41 7.96
C ILE A 377 4.96 11.50 9.28
N GLN A 378 4.30 11.88 10.37
CA GLN A 378 4.94 11.94 11.69
C GLN A 378 5.43 10.56 12.13
N LYS A 379 4.64 9.51 11.88
CA LYS A 379 4.99 8.13 12.22
C LYS A 379 6.06 7.53 11.33
N ASN A 380 6.04 7.83 10.02
CA ASN A 380 7.11 7.46 9.10
C ASN A 380 7.53 8.61 8.17
N PRO A 381 8.49 9.45 8.60
CA PRO A 381 8.97 10.58 7.81
C PRO A 381 9.68 10.20 6.50
N LYS A 382 10.05 8.92 6.33
CA LYS A 382 10.72 8.42 5.12
C LYS A 382 9.73 7.99 4.03
N ASP A 383 8.47 7.76 4.37
CA ASP A 383 7.44 7.45 3.38
C ASP A 383 6.91 8.73 2.74
N TYR A 384 7.37 8.98 1.52
CA TYR A 384 7.01 10.17 0.76
C TYR A 384 5.60 10.09 0.16
N LYS A 385 4.93 8.92 0.15
CA LYS A 385 3.59 8.76 -0.46
C LYS A 385 2.54 9.64 0.22
N ALA A 386 2.54 9.65 1.55
CA ALA A 386 1.66 10.51 2.35
C ALA A 386 1.90 12.00 2.07
N PHE A 387 3.18 12.40 1.93
CA PHE A 387 3.56 13.77 1.59
C PHE A 387 3.10 14.16 0.17
N LEU A 388 3.24 13.28 -0.81
CA LEU A 388 2.78 13.54 -2.18
C LEU A 388 1.26 13.74 -2.24
N ASN A 389 0.48 12.88 -1.57
CA ASN A 389 -0.98 13.02 -1.53
C ASN A 389 -1.42 14.28 -0.78
N LYS A 390 -0.73 14.63 0.32
CA LYS A 390 -0.91 15.91 1.01
C LYS A 390 -0.69 17.09 0.06
N VAL A 391 0.45 17.12 -0.64
CA VAL A 391 0.78 18.18 -1.62
C VAL A 391 -0.24 18.21 -2.76
N GLN A 392 -0.78 17.07 -3.21
CA GLN A 392 -1.83 17.06 -4.23
C GLN A 392 -3.14 17.67 -3.73
N ILE A 393 -3.57 17.36 -2.50
CA ILE A 393 -4.75 17.98 -1.88
C ILE A 393 -4.50 19.47 -1.70
N ASP A 394 -3.33 19.84 -1.19
CA ASP A 394 -2.94 21.24 -1.05
C ASP A 394 -2.94 21.91 -2.42
N LEU A 395 -2.35 21.34 -3.48
CA LEU A 395 -2.37 21.86 -4.86
C LEU A 395 -3.79 22.02 -5.43
N LYS A 396 -4.71 21.08 -5.10
CA LYS A 396 -6.13 21.19 -5.44
C LYS A 396 -6.81 22.33 -4.68
N LYS A 397 -6.57 22.46 -3.37
CA LYS A 397 -7.00 23.63 -2.57
C LYS A 397 -6.36 24.91 -3.08
N LEU A 398 -5.14 24.84 -3.55
CA LEU A 398 -4.32 25.92 -4.08
C LEU A 398 -4.75 26.33 -5.50
N LYS A 399 -5.74 25.70 -6.16
CA LYS A 399 -6.50 26.43 -7.21
C LYS A 399 -7.26 27.64 -6.64
N ASN A 400 -7.47 27.70 -5.32
CA ASN A 400 -7.84 28.92 -4.57
C ASN A 400 -6.63 29.79 -4.15
N ILE A 401 -5.39 29.50 -4.58
CA ILE A 401 -4.16 30.28 -4.27
C ILE A 401 -4.33 31.75 -4.62
N MET A 402 -5.06 32.11 -5.67
CA MET A 402 -5.20 33.54 -6.02
C MET A 402 -5.87 34.35 -4.90
N ILE A 403 -6.77 33.73 -4.14
CA ILE A 403 -7.43 34.33 -2.98
C ILE A 403 -6.45 34.36 -1.79
N MET A 404 -5.69 33.28 -1.59
CA MET A 404 -4.65 33.20 -0.56
C MET A 404 -3.49 34.17 -0.80
N LEU A 405 -3.03 34.37 -2.04
CA LEU A 405 -1.99 35.33 -2.45
C LEU A 405 -2.47 36.79 -2.32
N LYS A 406 -3.76 37.07 -2.54
CA LYS A 406 -4.35 38.39 -2.26
C LYS A 406 -4.32 38.68 -0.76
N ILE A 407 -4.67 37.71 0.08
CA ILE A 407 -4.60 37.82 1.54
C ILE A 407 -3.13 37.88 2.02
N LEU A 408 -2.24 37.07 1.44
CA LEU A 408 -0.80 37.04 1.76
C LEU A 408 -0.11 38.35 1.35
N LYS A 409 -0.48 38.98 0.22
CA LYS A 409 0.00 40.32 -0.18
C LYS A 409 -0.46 41.42 0.80
N ILE A 410 -1.68 41.31 1.33
CA ILE A 410 -2.21 42.24 2.34
C ILE A 410 -1.49 42.06 3.69
N ILE A 411 -1.19 40.81 4.06
CA ILE A 411 -0.42 40.47 5.26
C ILE A 411 1.05 40.88 5.10
N LEU A 412 1.71 40.63 3.96
CA LEU A 412 3.09 41.01 3.66
C LEU A 412 3.29 42.54 3.58
N LYS A 413 2.27 43.32 3.16
CA LYS A 413 2.29 44.79 3.25
C LYS A 413 2.25 45.31 4.69
N LYS A 414 1.65 44.54 5.62
CA LYS A 414 1.56 44.88 7.05
C LYS A 414 2.72 44.32 7.88
N VAL A 415 3.33 43.19 7.47
CA VAL A 415 4.37 42.47 8.22
C VAL A 415 5.76 42.78 7.66
N LYS A 416 6.15 44.06 7.70
CA LYS A 416 7.53 44.49 7.41
C LYS A 416 8.44 44.44 8.66
N LEU A 417 8.09 43.63 9.67
CA LEU A 417 8.68 43.79 11.01
C LEU A 417 9.06 42.55 11.83
N LEU A 418 8.86 41.28 11.40
CA LEU A 418 9.39 40.14 12.20
C LEU A 418 9.84 38.90 11.37
N ASP A 419 11.17 38.78 11.31
CA ASP A 419 12.06 37.60 11.42
C ASP A 419 12.35 36.61 10.27
N LEU A 420 13.60 36.74 9.78
CA LEU A 420 14.45 35.82 9.00
C LEU A 420 14.72 34.44 9.65
N TYR A 421 14.27 34.20 10.87
CA TYR A 421 14.67 33.04 11.69
C TYR A 421 14.06 31.70 11.22
N LYS A 422 12.94 31.73 10.47
CA LYS A 422 12.27 30.51 9.95
C LYS A 422 12.90 29.96 8.67
N ILE A 423 13.67 30.76 7.92
CA ILE A 423 14.27 30.36 6.64
C ILE A 423 15.47 29.41 6.86
N ALA A 424 16.23 29.56 7.95
CA ALA A 424 17.44 28.77 8.21
C ALA A 424 17.17 27.28 8.50
N LYS A 425 16.09 26.92 9.22
CA LYS A 425 15.74 25.51 9.52
C LYS A 425 15.21 24.75 8.29
N VAL A 426 14.58 25.46 7.37
CA VAL A 426 14.14 24.90 6.08
C VAL A 426 15.36 24.61 5.19
N GLN A 427 16.38 25.49 5.22
CA GLN A 427 17.65 25.30 4.50
C GLN A 427 18.43 24.05 4.95
N GLU A 428 18.49 23.77 6.26
CA GLU A 428 19.15 22.57 6.79
C GLU A 428 18.45 21.26 6.38
N SER A 429 17.12 21.27 6.36
CA SER A 429 16.31 20.12 5.93
C SER A 429 16.49 19.82 4.43
N ILE A 430 16.67 20.87 3.62
CA ILE A 430 16.95 20.78 2.18
C ILE A 430 18.39 20.29 1.91
N ASN A 431 19.37 20.72 2.68
CA ASN A 431 20.75 20.25 2.56
C ASN A 431 20.89 18.76 2.95
N HIS A 432 20.09 18.29 3.90
CA HIS A 432 19.96 16.87 4.23
C HIS A 432 19.34 16.08 3.04
N TYR A 433 18.28 16.62 2.43
CA TYR A 433 17.62 16.03 1.24
C TYR A 433 18.58 15.88 0.04
N LEU A 434 19.42 16.88 -0.24
CA LEU A 434 20.41 16.86 -1.33
C LEU A 434 21.57 15.88 -1.08
N LYS A 435 21.96 15.65 0.19
CA LYS A 435 22.98 14.65 0.56
C LYS A 435 22.50 13.22 0.41
N VAL A 436 21.22 12.95 0.70
CA VAL A 436 20.62 11.62 0.57
C VAL A 436 20.43 11.24 -0.90
N PHE A 437 20.04 12.20 -1.75
CA PHE A 437 19.89 11.98 -3.19
C PHE A 437 21.19 11.63 -3.92
N LYS A 438 22.34 12.15 -3.47
CA LYS A 438 23.67 11.83 -4.03
C LYS A 438 24.18 10.44 -3.67
N LYS A 439 23.56 9.74 -2.71
CA LYS A 439 24.11 8.49 -2.14
C LYS A 439 23.41 7.22 -2.66
N ASN A 440 22.28 7.36 -3.35
CA ASN A 440 21.52 6.24 -3.89
C ASN A 440 21.69 6.17 -5.41
N ASP A 441 22.85 5.67 -5.86
CA ASP A 441 22.99 5.08 -7.19
C ASP A 441 22.26 3.73 -7.18
N TYR A 442 21.08 3.66 -7.78
CA TYR A 442 20.51 2.40 -8.25
C TYR A 442 20.03 2.54 -9.69
N SER A 443 20.56 1.65 -10.53
CA SER A 443 20.15 1.26 -11.87
C SER A 443 18.67 1.54 -12.18
N ILE A 444 18.43 2.57 -13.01
CA ILE A 444 17.10 2.98 -13.45
C ILE A 444 16.76 2.22 -14.74
N GLU A 445 15.99 1.14 -14.60
CA GLU A 445 15.20 0.57 -15.69
C GLU A 445 13.84 1.30 -15.78
N LYS A 446 13.63 1.91 -16.95
CA LYS A 446 12.39 2.46 -17.54
C LYS A 446 11.08 2.27 -16.74
N ASN A 447 10.52 3.34 -16.16
CA ASN A 447 9.07 3.50 -15.97
C ASN A 447 8.61 4.96 -15.72
N THR A 448 7.32 5.23 -15.96
CA THR A 448 6.61 6.53 -15.98
C THR A 448 6.58 7.33 -14.66
N GLU A 449 6.97 6.75 -13.53
CA GLU A 449 7.05 7.46 -12.23
C GLU A 449 8.21 8.47 -12.17
N ASP A 450 9.27 8.20 -12.92
CA ASP A 450 10.44 9.07 -13.04
C ASP A 450 10.06 10.47 -13.53
N TYR A 451 9.12 10.58 -14.48
CA TYR A 451 8.66 11.84 -15.08
C TYR A 451 8.00 12.80 -14.08
N LYS A 452 7.20 12.28 -13.13
CA LYS A 452 6.55 13.12 -12.10
C LYS A 452 7.57 13.61 -11.07
N ALA A 453 8.57 12.80 -10.73
CA ALA A 453 9.66 13.20 -9.86
C ALA A 453 10.53 14.32 -10.48
N TYR A 454 10.75 14.27 -11.79
CA TYR A 454 11.50 15.28 -12.54
C TYR A 454 10.76 16.63 -12.66
N LEU A 455 9.46 16.59 -12.96
CA LEU A 455 8.59 17.78 -12.97
C LEU A 455 8.60 18.50 -11.61
N ASN A 456 8.59 17.73 -10.52
CA ASN A 456 8.61 18.25 -9.17
C ASN A 456 9.95 18.96 -8.85
N LYS A 457 11.10 18.40 -9.25
CA LYS A 457 12.41 19.01 -8.97
C LYS A 457 12.58 20.40 -9.64
N ALA A 458 12.22 20.54 -10.91
CA ALA A 458 12.33 21.80 -11.64
C ALA A 458 11.39 22.88 -11.07
N MET A 459 10.15 22.51 -10.72
CA MET A 459 9.20 23.44 -10.11
C MET A 459 9.59 23.84 -8.68
N ILE A 460 10.16 22.92 -7.90
CA ILE A 460 10.64 23.19 -6.54
C ILE A 460 11.80 24.19 -6.58
N LEU A 461 12.79 23.99 -7.45
CA LEU A 461 13.93 24.91 -7.59
C LEU A 461 13.51 26.30 -8.11
N GLN A 462 12.65 26.35 -9.13
CA GLN A 462 12.10 27.61 -9.67
C GLN A 462 11.38 28.43 -8.58
N ASN A 463 10.57 27.77 -7.74
CA ASN A 463 9.78 28.43 -6.70
C ASN A 463 10.59 28.82 -5.45
N LEU A 464 11.74 28.18 -5.19
CA LEU A 464 12.54 28.39 -3.97
C LEU A 464 13.67 29.41 -4.12
N ILE A 465 14.40 29.39 -5.25
CA ILE A 465 15.63 30.20 -5.44
C ILE A 465 15.56 31.18 -6.60
N GLY A 466 14.44 31.21 -7.33
CA GLY A 466 14.26 32.09 -8.48
C GLY A 466 14.82 31.52 -9.78
N PHE A 467 14.24 31.93 -10.89
CA PHE A 467 14.41 31.31 -12.21
C PHE A 467 15.85 31.35 -12.74
N GLU A 468 16.54 32.50 -12.65
CA GLU A 468 17.89 32.65 -13.21
C GLU A 468 18.95 31.85 -12.44
N VAL A 469 18.79 31.77 -11.11
CA VAL A 469 19.72 31.02 -10.24
C VAL A 469 19.54 29.51 -10.43
N ALA A 470 18.30 29.06 -10.62
CA ALA A 470 18.01 27.67 -10.95
C ALA A 470 18.58 27.26 -12.32
N LEU A 471 18.57 28.14 -13.34
CA LEU A 471 19.21 27.87 -14.63
C LEU A 471 20.73 27.73 -14.50
N GLN A 472 21.40 28.65 -13.80
CA GLN A 472 22.85 28.57 -13.58
C GLN A 472 23.25 27.30 -12.80
N GLN A 473 22.39 26.84 -11.88
CA GLN A 473 22.63 25.59 -11.18
C GLN A 473 22.52 24.39 -12.13
N PHE A 474 21.53 24.35 -13.02
CA PHE A 474 21.45 23.31 -14.04
C PHE A 474 22.63 23.38 -15.02
N ASP A 475 23.11 24.56 -15.38
CA ASP A 475 24.30 24.73 -16.21
C ASP A 475 25.57 24.17 -15.55
N ASN A 476 25.74 24.44 -14.25
CA ASN A 476 26.82 23.86 -13.47
C ASN A 476 26.67 22.34 -13.30
N ASP A 477 25.45 21.84 -13.08
CA ASP A 477 25.19 20.41 -12.94
C ASP A 477 25.46 19.65 -14.26
N ILE A 478 25.10 20.24 -15.41
CA ILE A 478 25.38 19.70 -16.74
C ILE A 478 26.90 19.70 -17.04
N GLN A 479 27.62 20.76 -16.66
CA GLN A 479 29.08 20.82 -16.82
C GLN A 479 29.80 19.77 -15.96
N ASN A 480 29.28 19.46 -14.77
CA ASN A 480 29.89 18.51 -13.86
C ASN A 480 29.50 17.06 -14.16
N ASN A 481 28.30 16.80 -14.67
CA ASN A 481 27.87 15.47 -15.14
C ASN A 481 26.76 15.57 -16.22
N PRO A 482 27.10 15.45 -17.52
CA PRO A 482 26.17 15.68 -18.63
C PRO A 482 25.27 14.46 -18.90
N ASP A 483 24.43 14.09 -17.93
CA ASP A 483 23.41 13.06 -18.10
C ASP A 483 22.11 13.63 -18.69
N ASN A 484 21.40 12.82 -19.50
CA ASN A 484 20.13 13.18 -20.16
C ASN A 484 19.06 13.76 -19.21
N ILE A 485 19.17 13.45 -17.92
CA ILE A 485 18.27 13.89 -16.85
C ILE A 485 18.43 15.40 -16.57
N CYS A 486 19.67 15.92 -16.50
CA CYS A 486 19.92 17.34 -16.23
C CYS A 486 19.50 18.20 -17.44
N LEU A 487 19.75 17.69 -18.64
CA LEU A 487 19.36 18.31 -19.90
C LEU A 487 17.82 18.39 -20.04
N ASN A 488 17.10 17.30 -19.77
CA ASN A 488 15.63 17.28 -19.82
C ASN A 488 14.98 18.23 -18.79
N ASN A 489 15.52 18.28 -17.56
CA ASN A 489 15.00 19.17 -16.52
C ASN A 489 15.18 20.66 -16.87
N LYS A 490 16.31 21.03 -17.48
CA LYS A 490 16.57 22.39 -17.96
C LYS A 490 15.64 22.75 -19.13
N ALA A 491 15.45 21.85 -20.09
CA ALA A 491 14.57 22.06 -21.24
C ALA A 491 13.11 22.31 -20.82
N MET A 492 12.58 21.53 -19.88
CA MET A 492 11.22 21.70 -19.36
C MET A 492 11.02 23.03 -18.61
N MET A 493 12.01 23.47 -17.84
CA MET A 493 11.96 24.74 -17.12
C MET A 493 11.92 25.94 -18.07
N LEU A 494 12.71 25.91 -19.15
CA LEU A 494 12.68 26.91 -20.22
C LEU A 494 11.33 26.91 -20.97
N GLN A 495 10.73 25.74 -21.18
CA GLN A 495 9.44 25.59 -21.86
C GLN A 495 8.25 26.15 -21.05
N LYS A 496 8.24 25.95 -19.72
CA LYS A 496 7.18 26.46 -18.83
C LYS A 496 7.22 27.99 -18.68
N GLN A 497 8.41 28.58 -18.67
CA GLN A 497 8.55 30.04 -18.66
C GLN A 497 8.09 30.68 -19.98
N ASN A 498 8.21 29.95 -21.10
CA ASN A 498 7.63 30.38 -22.37
C ASN A 498 6.09 30.40 -22.29
N GLU A 499 5.43 29.44 -21.65
CA GLU A 499 3.98 29.46 -21.42
C GLU A 499 3.52 30.64 -20.53
N GLU A 500 4.31 31.01 -19.51
CA GLU A 500 4.04 32.19 -18.67
C GLU A 500 4.32 33.51 -19.40
N ALA A 501 5.36 33.57 -20.24
CA ALA A 501 5.66 34.73 -21.06
C ALA A 501 4.60 34.96 -22.16
N LEU A 502 4.01 33.89 -22.72
CA LEU A 502 2.91 33.96 -23.68
C LEU A 502 1.60 34.47 -23.04
N LYS A 503 1.31 34.09 -21.78
CA LYS A 503 0.21 34.70 -21.01
C LYS A 503 0.42 36.19 -20.76
N TYR A 504 1.67 36.62 -20.60
CA TYR A 504 2.02 38.04 -20.46
C TYR A 504 1.96 38.77 -21.81
N TYR A 505 2.29 38.09 -22.91
CA TYR A 505 2.17 38.58 -24.28
C TYR A 505 0.72 38.82 -24.70
N ASP A 506 -0.20 37.92 -24.34
CA ASP A 506 -1.65 38.11 -24.54
C ASP A 506 -2.21 39.26 -23.68
N TYR A 507 -1.60 39.52 -22.51
CA TYR A 507 -1.95 40.62 -21.62
C TYR A 507 -1.42 41.99 -22.11
N GLU A 508 -0.25 42.05 -22.76
CA GLU A 508 0.30 43.29 -23.34
C GLU A 508 -0.20 43.61 -24.76
N ASN A 509 -0.60 42.61 -25.57
CA ASN A 509 -1.29 42.84 -26.84
C ASN A 509 -2.64 43.55 -26.66
N GLN A 510 -3.26 43.46 -25.48
CA GLN A 510 -4.43 44.25 -25.11
C GLN A 510 -4.09 45.72 -24.75
N ASN A 511 -2.81 46.05 -24.56
CA ASN A 511 -2.34 47.35 -24.03
C ASN A 511 -1.43 48.15 -25.00
N ASN A 512 -1.24 47.72 -26.25
CA ASN A 512 -0.63 48.51 -27.35
C ASN A 512 0.72 49.19 -27.03
N SER A 513 1.77 48.42 -26.73
CA SER A 513 3.15 48.94 -26.72
C SER A 513 4.05 48.16 -27.69
N GLU A 514 4.27 48.70 -28.90
CA GLU A 514 5.04 48.03 -29.98
C GLU A 514 6.56 47.93 -29.73
N ASP A 515 7.14 48.74 -28.85
CA ASP A 515 8.61 48.83 -28.70
C ASP A 515 9.23 47.78 -27.76
N SER A 516 8.48 47.22 -26.81
CA SER A 516 8.95 46.13 -25.92
C SER A 516 9.07 44.78 -26.65
N LEU A 517 8.32 44.62 -27.75
CA LEU A 517 8.16 43.38 -28.52
C LEU A 517 9.43 42.98 -29.31
N LEU A 518 10.19 43.95 -29.82
CA LEU A 518 11.29 43.68 -30.76
C LEU A 518 12.60 43.24 -30.07
N TYR A 519 12.86 43.71 -28.86
CA TYR A 519 14.09 43.39 -28.11
C TYR A 519 13.93 42.12 -27.27
N TYR A 520 12.75 41.92 -26.66
CA TYR A 520 12.47 40.76 -25.81
C TYR A 520 12.15 39.48 -26.63
N GLY A 521 11.59 39.63 -27.83
CA GLY A 521 11.32 38.52 -28.76
C GLY A 521 12.57 37.93 -29.42
N LYS A 522 13.59 38.74 -29.73
CA LYS A 522 14.83 38.28 -30.40
C LYS A 522 15.74 37.46 -29.50
N ASP A 523 15.90 37.85 -28.24
CA ASP A 523 16.75 37.12 -27.29
C ASP A 523 16.15 35.75 -26.91
N LYS A 524 14.81 35.62 -26.95
CA LYS A 524 14.10 34.35 -26.70
C LYS A 524 13.97 33.43 -27.92
N LEU A 525 14.01 33.97 -29.15
CA LEU A 525 14.09 33.17 -30.37
C LEU A 525 15.41 32.39 -30.46
N ASN A 526 16.53 33.02 -30.06
CA ASN A 526 17.83 32.36 -29.98
C ASN A 526 17.85 31.22 -28.94
N ARG A 527 17.14 31.39 -27.82
CA ARG A 527 17.02 30.37 -26.76
C ARG A 527 16.09 29.20 -27.15
N PHE A 528 15.21 29.40 -28.14
CA PHE A 528 14.46 28.32 -28.79
C PHE A 528 15.34 27.50 -29.76
N GLU A 529 16.34 28.12 -30.40
CA GLU A 529 17.31 27.38 -31.22
C GLU A 529 18.27 26.52 -30.38
N GLU A 530 18.58 26.92 -29.14
CA GLU A 530 19.30 26.04 -28.19
C GLU A 530 18.47 24.81 -27.78
N ALA A 531 17.15 24.95 -27.62
CA ALA A 531 16.27 23.83 -27.30
C ALA A 531 16.17 22.79 -28.45
N LYS A 532 16.30 23.23 -29.71
CA LYS A 532 16.36 22.34 -30.89
C LYS A 532 17.54 21.37 -30.90
N GLN A 533 18.64 21.67 -30.20
CA GLN A 533 19.82 20.79 -30.21
C GLN A 533 19.58 19.45 -29.50
N TYR A 534 18.44 19.29 -28.81
CA TYR A 534 18.06 18.10 -28.07
C TYR A 534 16.98 17.23 -28.79
N ASP A 535 16.73 17.48 -30.08
CA ASP A 535 15.79 16.76 -30.95
C ASP A 535 15.95 15.22 -30.94
N PHE A 536 17.14 14.71 -30.61
CA PHE A 536 17.46 13.28 -30.60
C PHE A 536 16.80 12.49 -29.45
N ALA A 537 16.53 13.13 -28.30
CA ALA A 537 15.89 12.48 -27.16
C ALA A 537 14.36 12.38 -27.30
N ILE A 538 13.77 13.28 -28.08
CA ILE A 538 12.32 13.45 -28.28
C ILE A 538 11.75 12.37 -29.20
N GLN A 539 12.52 11.93 -30.21
CA GLN A 539 12.09 10.95 -31.22
C GLN A 539 11.80 9.53 -30.70
N LYS A 540 12.26 9.16 -29.49
CA LYS A 540 12.10 7.80 -28.95
C LYS A 540 10.90 7.59 -28.03
N ASN A 541 10.13 8.63 -27.68
CA ASN A 541 9.16 8.54 -26.59
C ASN A 541 7.76 9.11 -26.95
N PRO A 542 6.70 8.27 -27.02
CA PRO A 542 5.39 8.64 -27.56
C PRO A 542 4.60 9.67 -26.73
N GLU A 543 4.88 9.81 -25.43
CA GLU A 543 4.22 10.82 -24.58
C GLU A 543 4.88 12.20 -24.67
N VAL A 544 6.13 12.28 -25.14
CA VAL A 544 6.83 13.56 -25.39
C VAL A 544 6.20 14.27 -26.59
N SER A 545 5.80 13.52 -27.63
CA SER A 545 5.02 14.07 -28.75
C SER A 545 3.67 14.63 -28.32
N HIS A 546 3.02 14.11 -27.27
CA HIS A 546 1.72 14.64 -26.81
C HIS A 546 1.84 16.06 -26.23
N ASN A 547 2.91 16.33 -25.47
CA ASN A 547 3.15 17.64 -24.86
C ASN A 547 3.73 18.65 -25.86
N GLU A 548 4.61 18.22 -26.77
CA GLU A 548 5.09 19.04 -27.88
C GLU A 548 3.92 19.48 -28.79
N VAL A 549 3.04 18.54 -29.15
CA VAL A 549 1.80 18.81 -29.88
C VAL A 549 0.89 19.76 -29.10
N HIS A 550 0.71 19.58 -27.79
CA HIS A 550 -0.13 20.47 -26.99
C HIS A 550 0.43 21.91 -26.93
N THR A 551 1.75 22.06 -26.86
CA THR A 551 2.41 23.36 -26.98
C THR A 551 2.27 23.95 -28.39
N LEU A 552 2.42 23.14 -29.45
CA LEU A 552 2.24 23.58 -30.84
C LEU A 552 0.80 24.01 -31.16
N ILE A 553 -0.19 23.32 -30.61
CA ILE A 553 -1.62 23.68 -30.66
C ILE A 553 -1.84 25.05 -30.00
N LYS A 554 -1.25 25.30 -28.82
CA LYS A 554 -1.36 26.61 -28.13
C LYS A 554 -0.63 27.74 -28.87
N LEU A 555 0.37 27.41 -29.67
CA LEU A 555 1.14 28.36 -30.50
C LEU A 555 0.53 28.57 -31.90
N ASN A 556 -0.68 28.06 -32.17
CA ASN A 556 -1.33 28.10 -33.49
C ASN A 556 -0.51 27.46 -34.63
N LYS A 557 0.46 26.58 -34.31
CA LYS A 557 1.31 25.87 -35.30
C LYS A 557 0.74 24.50 -35.61
N PHE A 558 -0.48 24.47 -36.13
CA PHE A 558 -1.25 23.24 -36.30
C PHE A 558 -0.68 22.30 -37.38
N GLU A 559 -0.07 22.82 -38.45
CA GLU A 559 0.48 21.98 -39.53
C GLU A 559 1.65 21.10 -39.05
N LYS A 560 2.52 21.64 -38.19
CA LYS A 560 3.64 20.87 -37.61
C LYS A 560 3.15 19.80 -36.63
N ALA A 561 2.08 20.10 -35.89
CA ALA A 561 1.46 19.13 -35.00
C ALA A 561 0.82 17.97 -35.79
N LEU A 562 0.27 18.23 -36.98
CA LEU A 562 -0.25 17.18 -37.87
C LEU A 562 0.87 16.26 -38.39
N GLU A 563 2.02 16.80 -38.77
CA GLU A 563 3.19 16.02 -39.25
C GLU A 563 3.71 15.04 -38.18
N ILE A 564 3.77 15.49 -36.92
CA ILE A 564 4.15 14.62 -35.78
C ILE A 564 3.14 13.48 -35.60
N PHE A 565 1.84 13.75 -35.75
CA PHE A 565 0.82 12.72 -35.67
C PHE A 565 0.88 11.74 -36.84
N ASP A 566 1.20 12.20 -38.05
CA ASP A 566 1.36 11.33 -39.21
C ASP A 566 2.51 10.34 -39.03
N ASN A 567 3.65 10.81 -38.53
CA ASN A 567 4.79 9.95 -38.21
C ASN A 567 4.47 9.00 -37.02
N SER A 568 3.76 9.48 -36.01
CA SER A 568 3.37 8.68 -34.84
C SER A 568 2.39 7.57 -35.23
N ILE A 569 1.41 7.87 -36.08
CA ILE A 569 0.43 6.90 -36.59
C ILE A 569 1.12 5.81 -37.42
N GLN A 570 2.12 6.15 -38.24
CA GLN A 570 2.89 5.16 -39.00
C GLN A 570 3.58 4.12 -38.10
N SER A 571 4.08 4.54 -36.93
CA SER A 571 4.76 3.63 -35.99
C SER A 571 3.80 2.85 -35.06
N LYS A 572 2.59 3.37 -34.82
CA LYS A 572 1.64 2.84 -33.82
C LYS A 572 0.19 2.95 -34.31
N ALA A 573 -0.12 2.26 -35.40
CA ALA A 573 -1.41 2.32 -36.09
C ALA A 573 -2.61 1.83 -35.24
N GLU A 574 -2.39 1.08 -34.16
CA GLU A 574 -3.45 0.55 -33.30
C GLU A 574 -3.83 1.48 -32.14
N ASN A 575 -3.20 2.66 -32.01
CA ASN A 575 -3.49 3.59 -30.92
C ASN A 575 -4.61 4.58 -31.28
N SER A 576 -5.84 4.29 -30.85
CA SER A 576 -7.04 5.11 -31.11
C SER A 576 -6.95 6.56 -30.62
N TYR A 577 -6.18 6.84 -29.55
CA TYR A 577 -6.02 8.20 -29.02
C TYR A 577 -5.24 9.11 -29.96
N LEU A 578 -4.32 8.58 -30.77
CA LEU A 578 -3.58 9.36 -31.77
C LEU A 578 -4.53 9.88 -32.86
N TYR A 579 -5.44 9.03 -33.34
CA TYR A 579 -6.46 9.40 -34.33
C TYR A 579 -7.43 10.45 -33.76
N ASN A 580 -7.93 10.26 -32.53
CA ASN A 580 -8.79 11.24 -31.85
C ASN A 580 -8.12 12.60 -31.67
N ASN A 581 -6.85 12.63 -31.25
CA ASN A 581 -6.14 13.89 -31.02
C ASN A 581 -5.80 14.62 -32.34
N LYS A 582 -5.41 13.88 -33.40
CA LYS A 582 -5.26 14.45 -34.74
C LYS A 582 -6.57 15.06 -35.24
N ALA A 583 -7.68 14.37 -35.02
CA ALA A 583 -9.00 14.84 -35.41
C ALA A 583 -9.42 16.14 -34.68
N LYS A 584 -9.08 16.30 -33.39
CA LYS A 584 -9.27 17.56 -32.64
C LYS A 584 -8.45 18.73 -33.21
N ILE A 585 -7.25 18.48 -33.73
CA ILE A 585 -6.45 19.52 -34.40
C ILE A 585 -7.10 19.91 -35.72
N LEU A 586 -7.52 18.93 -36.51
CA LEU A 586 -8.22 19.18 -37.77
C LEU A 586 -9.52 19.97 -37.54
N PHE A 587 -10.23 19.69 -36.44
CA PHE A 587 -11.37 20.49 -35.98
C PHE A 587 -11.00 21.95 -35.72
N ASN A 588 -9.93 22.22 -34.97
CA ASN A 588 -9.46 23.59 -34.72
C ASN A 588 -9.00 24.32 -36.00
N LEU A 589 -8.56 23.58 -37.01
CA LEU A 589 -8.21 24.08 -38.34
C LEU A 589 -9.42 24.28 -39.26
N ASN A 590 -10.66 24.09 -38.78
CA ASN A 590 -11.89 24.08 -39.57
C ASN A 590 -11.91 23.04 -40.71
N ARG A 591 -11.06 22.00 -40.64
CA ARG A 591 -11.03 20.86 -41.57
C ARG A 591 -11.96 19.75 -41.08
N PHE A 592 -13.25 20.07 -40.98
CA PHE A 592 -14.26 19.25 -40.31
C PHE A 592 -14.46 17.86 -40.95
N GLU A 593 -14.52 17.78 -42.28
CA GLU A 593 -14.71 16.51 -42.99
C GLU A 593 -13.55 15.53 -42.79
N GLU A 594 -12.32 16.04 -42.77
CA GLU A 594 -11.14 15.22 -42.48
C GLU A 594 -11.15 14.76 -41.02
N ALA A 595 -11.51 15.66 -40.10
CA ALA A 595 -11.62 15.31 -38.69
C ALA A 595 -12.61 14.14 -38.48
N LEU A 596 -13.76 14.14 -39.16
CA LEU A 596 -14.74 13.04 -39.09
C LEU A 596 -14.13 11.69 -39.45
N GLN A 597 -13.33 11.62 -40.53
CA GLN A 597 -12.68 10.37 -40.95
C GLN A 597 -11.71 9.82 -39.88
N TYR A 598 -10.98 10.69 -39.19
CA TYR A 598 -10.06 10.28 -38.12
C TYR A 598 -10.80 9.90 -36.84
N PHE A 599 -11.94 10.54 -36.53
CA PHE A 599 -12.82 10.06 -35.46
C PHE A 599 -13.43 8.69 -35.78
N ASP A 600 -13.82 8.42 -37.03
CA ASP A 600 -14.30 7.11 -37.45
C ASP A 600 -13.25 6.02 -37.28
N LYS A 601 -11.99 6.32 -37.63
CA LYS A 601 -10.87 5.40 -37.35
C LYS A 601 -10.65 5.18 -35.86
N ALA A 602 -10.73 6.24 -35.04
CA ALA A 602 -10.60 6.11 -33.58
C ALA A 602 -11.69 5.20 -32.98
N ILE A 603 -12.94 5.37 -33.44
CA ILE A 603 -14.09 4.54 -33.05
C ILE A 603 -13.93 3.10 -33.53
N GLN A 604 -13.44 2.89 -34.75
CA GLN A 604 -13.21 1.54 -35.30
C GLN A 604 -12.18 0.76 -34.48
N ILE A 605 -11.12 1.43 -34.00
CA ILE A 605 -10.06 0.80 -33.20
C ILE A 605 -10.52 0.56 -31.76
N ASN A 606 -11.22 1.52 -31.15
CA ASN A 606 -11.76 1.38 -29.80
C ASN A 606 -13.20 1.92 -29.73
N PRO A 607 -14.21 1.05 -29.93
CA PRO A 607 -15.61 1.44 -29.97
C PRO A 607 -16.21 1.67 -28.57
N GLU A 608 -15.51 1.32 -27.49
CA GLU A 608 -15.99 1.42 -26.10
C GLU A 608 -15.69 2.77 -25.46
N ASN A 609 -15.01 3.68 -26.14
CA ASN A 609 -14.73 5.01 -25.59
C ASN A 609 -15.86 6.00 -25.94
N PRO A 610 -16.66 6.48 -24.97
CA PRO A 610 -17.82 7.36 -25.22
C PRO A 610 -17.40 8.74 -25.75
N TYR A 611 -16.20 9.23 -25.40
CA TYR A 611 -15.74 10.55 -25.79
C TYR A 611 -15.45 10.67 -27.29
N PHE A 612 -15.23 9.57 -28.00
CA PHE A 612 -15.05 9.60 -29.46
C PHE A 612 -16.36 9.93 -30.17
N TYR A 613 -17.48 9.34 -29.72
CA TYR A 613 -18.82 9.66 -30.22
C TYR A 613 -19.21 11.09 -29.85
N TYR A 614 -18.94 11.52 -28.62
CA TYR A 614 -19.16 12.91 -28.18
C TYR A 614 -18.38 13.92 -29.04
N ASN A 615 -17.08 13.73 -29.25
CA ASN A 615 -16.28 14.65 -30.05
C ASN A 615 -16.76 14.68 -31.51
N LYS A 616 -17.18 13.54 -32.07
CA LYS A 616 -17.78 13.46 -33.41
C LYS A 616 -19.11 14.23 -33.47
N ALA A 617 -19.98 14.10 -32.47
CA ALA A 617 -21.23 14.85 -32.37
C ALA A 617 -20.98 16.37 -32.38
N MET A 618 -19.97 16.84 -31.63
CA MET A 618 -19.59 18.26 -31.60
C MET A 618 -19.15 18.78 -32.98
N ILE A 619 -18.50 17.96 -33.81
CA ILE A 619 -18.13 18.35 -35.17
C ILE A 619 -19.36 18.43 -36.08
N LEU A 620 -20.27 17.46 -35.95
CA LEU A 620 -21.52 17.45 -36.70
C LEU A 620 -22.36 18.71 -36.40
N LEU A 621 -22.36 19.19 -35.15
CA LEU A 621 -22.98 20.48 -34.80
C LEU A 621 -22.34 21.65 -35.56
N ASN A 622 -21.01 21.70 -35.69
CA ASN A 622 -20.33 22.75 -36.46
C ASN A 622 -20.58 22.65 -37.97
N LEU A 623 -20.94 21.47 -38.47
CA LEU A 623 -21.38 21.25 -39.85
C LEU A 623 -22.88 21.51 -40.06
N ASN A 624 -23.60 22.03 -39.05
CA ASN A 624 -25.06 22.21 -39.05
C ASN A 624 -25.85 20.90 -39.24
N ARG A 625 -25.26 19.76 -38.86
CA ARG A 625 -25.88 18.43 -38.91
C ARG A 625 -26.38 18.02 -37.52
N SER A 626 -27.28 18.82 -36.96
CA SER A 626 -27.71 18.69 -35.57
C SER A 626 -28.47 17.40 -35.27
N GLU A 627 -29.29 16.89 -36.19
CA GLU A 627 -29.99 15.61 -36.02
C GLU A 627 -29.02 14.42 -35.97
N ASP A 628 -27.98 14.42 -36.83
CA ASP A 628 -26.95 13.38 -36.77
C ASP A 628 -26.17 13.45 -35.45
N ALA A 629 -25.89 14.66 -34.95
CA ALA A 629 -25.20 14.85 -33.67
C ALA A 629 -25.98 14.23 -32.49
N LEU A 630 -27.32 14.31 -32.49
CA LEU A 630 -28.16 13.68 -31.46
C LEU A 630 -27.96 12.15 -31.42
N GLU A 631 -27.87 11.48 -32.58
CA GLU A 631 -27.62 10.03 -32.64
C GLU A 631 -26.26 9.66 -32.01
N TYR A 632 -25.23 10.48 -32.20
CA TYR A 632 -23.90 10.24 -31.62
C TYR A 632 -23.85 10.58 -30.12
N PHE A 633 -24.63 11.56 -29.65
CA PHE A 633 -24.81 11.75 -28.21
C PHE A 633 -25.52 10.56 -27.57
N ASP A 634 -26.54 9.98 -28.22
CA ASP A 634 -27.21 8.77 -27.73
C ASP A 634 -26.26 7.55 -27.69
N LYS A 635 -25.37 7.41 -28.67
CA LYS A 635 -24.31 6.39 -28.64
C LYS A 635 -23.34 6.60 -27.48
N ALA A 636 -22.91 7.85 -27.23
CA ALA A 636 -22.05 8.17 -26.10
C ALA A 636 -22.72 7.86 -24.76
N ILE A 637 -23.98 8.24 -24.60
CA ILE A 637 -24.81 7.96 -23.42
C ILE A 637 -24.99 6.45 -23.21
N LYS A 638 -25.23 5.68 -24.28
CA LYS A 638 -25.38 4.23 -24.19
C LYS A 638 -24.13 3.53 -23.64
N ILE A 639 -22.95 4.05 -23.96
CA ILE A 639 -21.67 3.49 -23.51
C ILE A 639 -21.36 3.93 -22.08
N ASN A 640 -21.55 5.22 -21.77
CA ASN A 640 -21.37 5.75 -20.41
C ASN A 640 -22.58 6.60 -19.99
N PRO A 641 -23.58 5.98 -19.34
CA PRO A 641 -24.79 6.66 -18.92
C PRO A 641 -24.61 7.63 -17.73
N GLU A 642 -23.44 7.62 -17.07
CA GLU A 642 -23.20 8.39 -15.84
C GLU A 642 -22.58 9.78 -16.10
N ASP A 643 -22.05 10.04 -17.29
CA ASP A 643 -21.46 11.36 -17.61
C ASP A 643 -22.54 12.39 -17.96
N SER A 644 -22.78 13.35 -17.07
CA SER A 644 -23.78 14.40 -17.21
C SER A 644 -23.54 15.33 -18.40
N CYS A 645 -22.30 15.44 -18.90
CA CYS A 645 -21.94 16.33 -19.99
C CYS A 645 -22.67 15.97 -21.28
N PHE A 646 -22.87 14.68 -21.54
CA PHE A 646 -23.53 14.20 -22.76
C PHE A 646 -25.01 14.62 -22.80
N TYR A 647 -25.72 14.46 -21.68
CA TYR A 647 -27.11 14.90 -21.53
C TYR A 647 -27.23 16.43 -21.64
N ASN A 648 -26.34 17.20 -21.00
CA ASN A 648 -26.34 18.68 -21.09
C ASN A 648 -26.12 19.17 -22.54
N LYS A 649 -25.17 18.58 -23.28
CA LYS A 649 -24.94 18.94 -24.70
C LYS A 649 -26.05 18.48 -25.64
N LYS A 650 -26.63 17.31 -25.39
CA LYS A 650 -27.83 16.83 -26.11
C LYS A 650 -29.02 17.78 -25.87
N ALA A 651 -29.26 18.18 -24.63
CA ALA A 651 -30.30 19.13 -24.26
C ALA A 651 -30.14 20.49 -24.96
N SER A 652 -28.92 21.05 -24.97
CA SER A 652 -28.61 22.29 -25.69
C SER A 652 -28.84 22.16 -27.20
N THR A 653 -28.52 20.99 -27.79
CA THR A 653 -28.75 20.74 -29.22
C THR A 653 -30.25 20.64 -29.53
N LEU A 654 -31.03 20.00 -28.66
CA LEU A 654 -32.49 19.93 -28.78
C LEU A 654 -33.14 21.30 -28.63
N GLU A 655 -32.60 22.16 -27.75
CA GLU A 655 -33.03 23.56 -27.62
C GLU A 655 -32.82 24.32 -28.93
N ASP A 656 -31.64 24.20 -29.56
CA ASP A 656 -31.34 24.84 -30.86
C ASP A 656 -32.28 24.34 -31.99
N LEU A 657 -32.77 23.10 -31.88
CA LEU A 657 -33.77 22.52 -32.78
C LEU A 657 -35.23 22.87 -32.42
N ASN A 658 -35.46 23.71 -31.40
CA ASN A 658 -36.78 24.07 -30.85
C ASN A 658 -37.57 22.88 -30.26
N ARG A 659 -36.91 21.77 -29.89
CA ARG A 659 -37.51 20.59 -29.23
C ARG A 659 -37.47 20.77 -27.70
N PHE A 660 -38.16 21.80 -27.21
CA PHE A 660 -38.00 22.31 -25.85
C PHE A 660 -38.36 21.32 -24.73
N GLU A 661 -39.42 20.52 -24.88
CA GLU A 661 -39.83 19.56 -23.83
C GLU A 661 -38.83 18.40 -23.68
N GLU A 662 -38.26 17.95 -24.80
CA GLU A 662 -37.20 16.94 -24.80
C GLU A 662 -35.92 17.53 -24.19
N ALA A 663 -35.56 18.77 -24.52
CA ALA A 663 -34.43 19.47 -23.93
C ALA A 663 -34.56 19.60 -22.40
N LEU A 664 -35.74 19.95 -21.89
CA LEU A 664 -35.99 20.00 -20.44
C LEU A 664 -35.77 18.65 -19.76
N THR A 665 -36.24 17.57 -20.39
CA THR A 665 -36.08 16.20 -19.88
C THR A 665 -34.61 15.79 -19.82
N GLU A 666 -33.84 16.10 -20.87
CA GLU A 666 -32.40 15.82 -20.91
C GLU A 666 -31.62 16.69 -19.91
N TYR A 667 -32.02 17.94 -19.68
CA TYR A 667 -31.46 18.75 -18.58
C TYR A 667 -31.76 18.15 -17.20
N ASP A 668 -32.94 17.58 -16.99
CA ASP A 668 -33.28 16.89 -15.75
C ASP A 668 -32.42 15.64 -15.53
N PHE A 669 -32.18 14.85 -16.58
CA PHE A 669 -31.24 13.73 -16.50
C PHE A 669 -29.81 14.21 -16.21
N ALA A 670 -29.34 15.28 -16.88
CA ALA A 670 -28.02 15.84 -16.61
C ALA A 670 -27.85 16.28 -15.14
N ILE A 671 -28.88 16.94 -14.57
CA ILE A 671 -28.91 17.36 -13.16
C ILE A 671 -28.92 16.15 -12.22
N GLN A 672 -29.69 15.11 -12.54
CA GLN A 672 -29.74 13.88 -11.74
C GLN A 672 -28.37 13.20 -11.69
N LYS A 673 -27.64 13.19 -12.81
CA LYS A 673 -26.31 12.57 -12.92
C LYS A 673 -25.21 13.40 -12.25
N ASN A 674 -25.27 14.73 -12.35
CA ASN A 674 -24.33 15.60 -11.67
C ASN A 674 -25.03 16.81 -11.01
N PRO A 675 -25.46 16.69 -9.75
CA PRO A 675 -26.15 17.76 -9.02
C PRO A 675 -25.27 18.98 -8.68
N GLU A 676 -23.96 18.92 -8.95
CA GLU A 676 -23.01 20.00 -8.68
C GLU A 676 -22.72 20.87 -9.93
N ASP A 677 -23.17 20.46 -11.12
CA ASP A 677 -22.95 21.23 -12.35
C ASP A 677 -23.89 22.43 -12.47
N TYR A 678 -23.42 23.56 -11.93
CA TYR A 678 -24.11 24.84 -11.98
C TYR A 678 -24.41 25.36 -13.40
N MET A 679 -23.65 24.94 -14.43
CA MET A 679 -23.94 25.34 -15.81
C MET A 679 -25.18 24.66 -16.37
N THR A 680 -25.43 23.40 -15.99
CA THR A 680 -26.65 22.68 -16.40
C THR A 680 -27.90 23.34 -15.80
N PHE A 681 -27.85 23.74 -14.52
CA PHE A 681 -28.94 24.51 -13.89
C PHE A 681 -29.18 25.86 -14.58
N PHE A 682 -28.10 26.56 -14.94
CA PHE A 682 -28.18 27.83 -15.65
C PHE A 682 -28.80 27.68 -17.05
N ASN A 683 -28.37 26.68 -17.82
CA ASN A 683 -28.92 26.39 -19.15
C ASN A 683 -30.41 26.04 -19.09
N LYS A 684 -30.81 25.21 -18.11
CA LYS A 684 -32.22 24.89 -17.87
C LYS A 684 -33.04 26.14 -17.50
N ALA A 685 -32.49 27.02 -16.65
CA ALA A 685 -33.14 28.28 -16.27
C ALA A 685 -33.37 29.21 -17.48
N ASN A 686 -32.38 29.33 -18.38
CA ASN A 686 -32.51 30.08 -19.62
C ASN A 686 -33.64 29.53 -20.51
N LEU A 687 -33.72 28.21 -20.66
CA LEU A 687 -34.78 27.56 -21.42
C LEU A 687 -36.16 27.79 -20.78
N LEU A 688 -36.28 27.67 -19.46
CA LEU A 688 -37.52 27.96 -18.73
C LEU A 688 -37.95 29.43 -18.86
N GLN A 689 -36.99 30.36 -18.86
CA GLN A 689 -37.24 31.77 -19.13
C GLN A 689 -37.77 32.00 -20.56
N LYS A 690 -37.19 31.34 -21.58
CA LYS A 690 -37.71 31.38 -22.97
C LYS A 690 -39.14 30.85 -23.05
N LEU A 691 -39.46 29.83 -22.26
CA LEU A 691 -40.82 29.25 -22.13
C LEU A 691 -41.76 30.07 -21.23
N LYS A 692 -41.33 31.23 -20.71
CA LYS A 692 -42.08 32.11 -19.80
C LYS A 692 -42.48 31.47 -18.46
N LYS A 693 -41.80 30.38 -18.05
CA LYS A 693 -41.97 29.73 -16.73
C LYS A 693 -41.09 30.44 -15.69
N TYR A 694 -41.40 31.71 -15.40
CA TYR A 694 -40.47 32.61 -14.71
C TYR A 694 -40.14 32.20 -13.27
N GLU A 695 -41.12 31.75 -12.48
CA GLU A 695 -40.87 31.33 -11.09
C GLU A 695 -39.97 30.10 -11.01
N GLU A 696 -40.16 29.13 -11.91
CA GLU A 696 -39.30 27.95 -11.98
C GLU A 696 -37.88 28.34 -12.43
N ALA A 697 -37.76 29.22 -13.44
CA ALA A 697 -36.47 29.73 -13.89
C ALA A 697 -35.70 30.43 -12.76
N LEU A 698 -36.40 31.24 -11.94
CA LEU A 698 -35.79 31.97 -10.82
C LEU A 698 -35.15 31.02 -9.81
N LYS A 699 -35.86 29.93 -9.45
CA LYS A 699 -35.34 28.90 -8.55
C LYS A 699 -34.05 28.29 -9.07
N TYR A 700 -33.97 27.97 -10.36
CA TYR A 700 -32.78 27.37 -10.96
C TYR A 700 -31.63 28.34 -11.12
N TYR A 701 -31.89 29.63 -11.43
CA TYR A 701 -30.84 30.66 -11.37
C TYR A 701 -30.26 30.81 -9.98
N GLU A 702 -31.09 30.80 -8.93
CA GLU A 702 -30.62 30.87 -7.55
C GLU A 702 -29.76 29.67 -7.16
N ILE A 703 -30.14 28.46 -7.59
CA ILE A 703 -29.31 27.26 -7.42
C ILE A 703 -27.96 27.45 -8.13
N ALA A 704 -27.95 27.87 -9.40
CA ALA A 704 -26.71 28.08 -10.16
C ALA A 704 -25.79 29.13 -9.50
N ILE A 705 -26.36 30.25 -9.04
CA ILE A 705 -25.64 31.34 -8.35
C ILE A 705 -25.09 30.87 -7.00
N ASN A 706 -25.88 30.16 -6.20
CA ASN A 706 -25.43 29.65 -4.90
C ASN A 706 -24.26 28.67 -5.03
N ARG A 707 -24.24 27.88 -6.13
CA ARG A 707 -23.17 26.93 -6.42
C ARG A 707 -21.90 27.60 -6.91
N ASN A 708 -22.01 28.59 -7.80
CA ASN A 708 -20.86 29.40 -8.21
C ASN A 708 -21.22 30.90 -8.24
N PRO A 709 -20.98 31.62 -7.14
CA PRO A 709 -21.39 33.02 -7.04
C PRO A 709 -20.48 33.94 -7.83
N ASN A 710 -19.37 33.48 -8.43
CA ASN A 710 -18.36 34.37 -9.03
C ASN A 710 -18.61 34.72 -10.50
N ILE A 711 -19.66 34.18 -11.13
CA ILE A 711 -19.95 34.38 -12.56
C ILE A 711 -20.93 35.57 -12.70
N PRO A 712 -20.50 36.73 -13.22
CA PRO A 712 -21.37 37.92 -13.33
C PRO A 712 -22.60 37.66 -14.21
N HIS A 713 -22.44 36.89 -15.28
CA HIS A 713 -23.51 36.56 -16.24
C HIS A 713 -24.74 35.88 -15.60
N PHE A 714 -24.58 35.17 -14.48
CA PHE A 714 -25.73 34.55 -13.80
C PHE A 714 -26.64 35.59 -13.16
N TYR A 715 -26.05 36.67 -12.64
CA TYR A 715 -26.80 37.76 -12.03
C TYR A 715 -27.47 38.65 -13.08
N THR A 716 -26.87 38.79 -14.27
CA THR A 716 -27.49 39.54 -15.38
C THR A 716 -28.70 38.80 -15.93
N ALA A 717 -28.58 37.49 -16.19
CA ALA A 717 -29.70 36.66 -16.62
C ALA A 717 -30.82 36.62 -15.57
N LYS A 718 -30.48 36.55 -14.27
CA LYS A 718 -31.45 36.70 -13.17
C LYS A 718 -32.10 38.10 -13.17
N GLY A 719 -31.32 39.15 -13.40
CA GLY A 719 -31.83 40.53 -13.53
C GLY A 719 -32.86 40.65 -14.65
N ASP A 720 -32.53 40.11 -15.85
CA ASP A 720 -33.42 40.11 -17.01
C ASP A 720 -34.72 39.35 -16.75
N LEU A 721 -34.62 38.20 -16.06
CA LEU A 721 -35.78 37.44 -15.61
C LEU A 721 -36.66 38.27 -14.65
N LEU A 722 -36.06 38.89 -13.65
CA LEU A 722 -36.78 39.70 -12.65
C LEU A 722 -37.44 40.94 -13.28
N LEU A 723 -36.84 41.53 -14.31
CA LEU A 723 -37.48 42.57 -15.12
C LEU A 723 -38.72 42.04 -15.83
N ASN A 724 -38.65 40.86 -16.44
CA ASN A 724 -39.81 40.23 -17.07
C ASN A 724 -40.92 39.91 -16.06
N MET A 725 -40.58 39.75 -14.77
CA MET A 725 -41.52 39.57 -13.66
C MET A 725 -42.01 40.89 -13.03
N ASN A 726 -41.59 42.06 -13.53
CA ASN A 726 -41.82 43.39 -12.94
C ASN A 726 -41.26 43.57 -11.51
N ARG A 727 -40.28 42.77 -11.10
CA ARG A 727 -39.60 42.85 -9.80
C ARG A 727 -38.39 43.79 -9.90
N HIS A 728 -38.67 45.07 -10.17
CA HIS A 728 -37.65 46.05 -10.54
C HIS A 728 -36.57 46.27 -9.46
N GLU A 729 -36.92 46.29 -8.17
CA GLU A 729 -35.95 46.49 -7.09
C GLU A 729 -34.94 45.34 -6.99
N GLU A 730 -35.40 44.10 -7.13
CA GLU A 730 -34.54 42.91 -7.06
C GLU A 730 -33.70 42.74 -8.33
N ALA A 731 -34.24 43.16 -9.48
CA ALA A 731 -33.49 43.22 -10.73
C ALA A 731 -32.31 44.19 -10.62
N ILE A 732 -32.54 45.39 -10.05
CA ILE A 732 -31.51 46.40 -9.78
C ILE A 732 -30.40 45.82 -8.91
N GLN A 733 -30.75 45.14 -7.81
CA GLN A 733 -29.76 44.50 -6.94
C GLN A 733 -28.94 43.45 -7.71
N SER A 734 -29.58 42.64 -8.55
CA SER A 734 -28.90 41.61 -9.34
C SER A 734 -27.92 42.22 -10.35
N TYR A 735 -28.29 43.28 -11.07
CA TYR A 735 -27.37 44.00 -11.97
C TYR A 735 -26.23 44.69 -11.22
N GLU A 736 -26.50 45.27 -10.04
CA GLU A 736 -25.47 45.88 -9.19
C GLU A 736 -24.41 44.84 -8.77
N TYR A 737 -24.84 43.63 -8.40
CA TYR A 737 -23.93 42.52 -8.11
C TYR A 737 -23.08 42.10 -9.32
N ALA A 738 -23.65 42.09 -10.53
CA ALA A 738 -22.91 41.78 -11.75
C ALA A 738 -21.84 42.84 -12.08
N ILE A 739 -22.22 44.13 -12.06
CA ILE A 739 -21.36 45.26 -12.42
C ILE A 739 -20.19 45.40 -11.44
N ASN A 740 -20.44 45.25 -10.14
CA ASN A 740 -19.38 45.36 -9.12
C ASN A 740 -18.30 44.27 -9.24
N ARG A 741 -18.61 43.15 -9.90
CA ARG A 741 -17.68 42.03 -10.09
C ARG A 741 -16.84 42.14 -11.35
N ASN A 742 -17.33 42.77 -12.42
CA ASN A 742 -16.55 43.01 -13.64
C ASN A 742 -16.88 44.38 -14.27
N PRO A 743 -16.30 45.49 -13.78
CA PRO A 743 -16.69 46.84 -14.19
C PRO A 743 -16.27 47.24 -15.63
N ASP A 744 -15.28 46.54 -16.19
CA ASP A 744 -14.56 46.95 -17.40
C ASP A 744 -15.08 46.27 -18.69
N GLU A 745 -16.04 45.34 -18.59
CA GLU A 745 -16.59 44.63 -19.75
C GLU A 745 -17.69 45.47 -20.44
N LEU A 746 -17.53 45.71 -21.75
CA LEU A 746 -18.45 46.51 -22.59
C LEU A 746 -19.92 46.07 -22.49
N HIS A 747 -20.16 44.76 -22.33
CA HIS A 747 -21.50 44.19 -22.14
C HIS A 747 -22.19 44.75 -20.88
N PHE A 748 -21.49 44.76 -19.74
CA PHE A 748 -22.02 45.24 -18.46
C PHE A 748 -22.17 46.78 -18.40
N GLN A 749 -21.49 47.53 -19.28
CA GLN A 749 -21.73 48.96 -19.43
C GLN A 749 -23.09 49.29 -20.09
N SER A 750 -23.58 48.44 -20.99
CA SER A 750 -24.92 48.60 -21.56
C SER A 750 -26.02 48.37 -20.52
N GLU A 751 -25.81 47.39 -19.64
CA GLU A 751 -26.69 47.06 -18.51
C GLU A 751 -26.67 48.13 -17.42
N LYS A 752 -25.53 48.80 -17.21
CA LYS A 752 -25.42 50.00 -16.37
C LYS A 752 -26.40 51.10 -16.83
N GLY A 753 -26.64 51.23 -18.13
CA GLY A 753 -27.66 52.14 -18.69
C GLY A 753 -29.10 51.75 -18.32
N ILE A 754 -29.43 50.46 -18.39
CA ILE A 754 -30.73 49.91 -17.96
C ILE A 754 -30.93 50.13 -16.45
N PHE A 755 -29.91 49.82 -15.65
CA PHE A 755 -29.88 50.06 -14.22
C PHE A 755 -30.11 51.54 -13.85
N PHE A 756 -29.42 52.48 -14.50
CA PHE A 756 -29.60 53.92 -14.24
C PHE A 756 -30.99 54.41 -14.64
N HIS A 757 -31.51 53.97 -15.78
CA HIS A 757 -32.85 54.36 -16.24
C HIS A 757 -33.94 53.83 -15.28
N LEU A 758 -33.80 52.60 -14.78
CA LEU A 758 -34.75 52.01 -13.83
C LEU A 758 -34.66 52.65 -12.45
N SER A 759 -33.44 52.93 -11.96
CA SER A 759 -33.21 53.58 -10.67
C SER A 759 -33.79 55.01 -10.64
N GLN A 760 -33.70 55.75 -11.75
CA GLN A 760 -34.33 57.08 -11.86
C GLN A 760 -35.86 56.99 -11.86
N ARG A 761 -36.45 55.95 -12.46
CA ARG A 761 -37.90 55.73 -12.52
C ARG A 761 -38.53 55.33 -11.18
N LEU A 762 -37.77 54.67 -10.29
CA LEU A 762 -38.23 54.30 -8.94
C LEU A 762 -38.08 55.46 -7.93
N GLN A 763 -37.25 56.46 -8.25
CA GLN A 763 -37.06 57.66 -7.42
C GLN A 763 -38.03 58.81 -7.76
N CYS A 764 -38.81 58.70 -8.83
CA CYS A 764 -39.92 59.59 -9.21
C CYS A 764 -41.25 58.91 -8.90
#